data_AF-A0A7S7AWA7-F1
#
_entry.id   AF-A0A7S7AWA7-F1
#
_cell.length_a   1.000
_cell.length_b   1.000
_cell.length_c   1.000
_cell.angle_alpha   90.00
_cell.angle_beta   90.00
_cell.angle_gamma   90.00
#
_symmetry.space_group_name_H-M   'P 1'
#
loop_
_entity.id
_entity.type
_entity.pdbx_description
1 polymer ?
#
loop_
_entity_poly.entity_id
_entity_poly.type
_entity_poly.pdbx_seq_one_letter_code
_entity_poly.pdbx_strand_id
1 'polypeptide(L)'
;MKVLKKILFCFFLVIAADVFAQNTPQGNADIVILLDTSGTVLQYYEEVNKRVLKEITDKFVRKGDTVHVLSFNADARYEMSQKVNSEADLSRVVSRFLLLYQLGKNSDFLTGLAYCKQYTSSLSASKEQILIVISDGIFNPPESSPYKNYSGEQIKNEIGLLAGDIRRGGWKVYYVKLPYPADSIIRDLDGEEFYNSTAGGSKSGSQGGNSGSSQSGNLGGSSGGAQGSGNTGHAGSAGSVGGSTSGGSGSSGAAGGTENTGESGNTGNTSDTETGSTGNSGAGGTESGSGYGTGGSADNSSASGVDKEADGGKTKEYTDVSKTFTDSAGASTSELSENGEFSIEDNGKNLPSVIFPEELKSYGGNLTFPLEIKNTSEEEIELKLTEIILDNGYVLNKIPVNTEKITIQAGEKAVINVKAKLPQDYSEGSYNAIMRLEFEDGKKVLPQAAELKLSVFPSAFKRIFGSNILFILIPALLLLLLLLLIIFFVLRRRTSNPVASVLHKTGSSSAVNYDEEDINHAKRLNAFTQNSNMQSGGFEQSVYSESNKERIAAQAKEDEMFRKKILSSSFSAQQPRGSHISPANHLEKIEIKSNQSGMTEIYVLNQNRYIGKRNIHIMKPGTRLSVGGGKSDDFLIFLVPFPAHLAQVRYDGQDYHLAILKPEYFPYETSNVVNNCVGKTVTVVSDKGYHVYFTFRGYEDPAVKLNSLLTSIKYE
;
A
#
# COMPACT_ATOMS: atom_id res chain seq x y z
N MET A 1 -58.05 45.27 1.53
CA MET A 1 -57.36 44.59 0.40
C MET A 1 -55.94 45.08 0.15
N LYS A 2 -55.67 46.32 -0.31
CA LYS A 2 -54.32 46.76 -0.73
C LYS A 2 -53.20 46.55 0.32
N VAL A 3 -53.48 46.75 1.61
CA VAL A 3 -52.51 46.51 2.70
C VAL A 3 -52.20 45.01 2.88
N LEU A 4 -53.22 44.15 2.85
CA LEU A 4 -53.06 42.70 3.04
C LEU A 4 -52.19 42.06 1.95
N LYS A 5 -52.30 42.51 0.68
CA LYS A 5 -51.40 42.08 -0.39
C LYS A 5 -49.94 42.50 -0.17
N LYS A 6 -49.67 43.66 0.46
CA LYS A 6 -48.30 44.06 0.81
C LYS A 6 -47.72 43.19 1.93
N ILE A 7 -48.49 42.92 2.98
CA ILE A 7 -48.05 42.06 4.10
C ILE A 7 -47.75 40.64 3.59
N LEU A 8 -48.63 40.07 2.77
CA LEU A 8 -48.42 38.74 2.19
C LEU A 8 -47.19 38.68 1.25
N PHE A 9 -46.94 39.74 0.48
CA PHE A 9 -45.76 39.84 -0.39
C PHE A 9 -44.45 39.95 0.42
N CYS A 10 -44.45 40.70 1.52
CA CYS A 10 -43.29 40.72 2.44
C CYS A 10 -43.04 39.35 3.08
N PHE A 11 -44.10 38.62 3.47
CA PHE A 11 -43.95 37.26 4.01
C PHE A 11 -43.38 36.27 2.97
N PHE A 12 -43.81 36.39 1.71
CA PHE A 12 -43.28 35.58 0.61
C PHE A 12 -41.81 35.92 0.28
N LEU A 13 -41.41 37.19 0.41
CA LEU A 13 -40.01 37.61 0.24
C LEU A 13 -39.08 37.13 1.36
N VAL A 14 -39.57 36.99 2.60
CA VAL A 14 -38.78 36.40 3.69
C VAL A 14 -38.62 34.90 3.48
N ILE A 15 -39.69 34.17 3.15
CA ILE A 15 -39.64 32.72 2.93
C ILE A 15 -38.82 32.36 1.66
N ALA A 16 -38.80 33.22 0.65
CA ALA A 16 -37.97 33.03 -0.54
C ALA A 16 -36.46 33.25 -0.32
N ALA A 17 -36.04 33.80 0.82
CA ALA A 17 -34.62 33.99 1.14
C ALA A 17 -33.96 32.68 1.63
N ASP A 18 -34.67 31.89 2.44
CA ASP A 18 -34.15 30.66 3.05
C ASP A 18 -34.03 29.47 2.06
N VAL A 19 -34.58 29.60 0.84
CA VAL A 19 -34.50 28.58 -0.22
C VAL A 19 -33.19 28.69 -1.04
N PHE A 20 -32.46 29.80 -0.94
CA PHE A 20 -31.06 29.85 -1.36
C PHE A 20 -30.17 29.33 -0.23
N ALA A 21 -30.11 28.01 -0.12
CA ALA A 21 -29.39 27.30 0.93
C ALA A 21 -27.89 27.61 0.92
N GLN A 22 -27.49 28.50 1.82
CA GLN A 22 -26.21 28.51 2.55
C GLN A 22 -24.96 28.04 1.77
N ASN A 23 -24.54 28.82 0.79
CA ASN A 23 -23.09 29.02 0.61
C ASN A 23 -22.57 29.82 1.82
N THR A 24 -22.38 29.15 2.96
CA THR A 24 -21.51 29.65 4.01
C THR A 24 -20.14 29.93 3.39
N PRO A 25 -19.49 31.06 3.70
CA PRO A 25 -18.14 31.31 3.22
C PRO A 25 -17.22 30.23 3.80
N GLN A 26 -16.83 29.25 2.98
CA GLN A 26 -15.92 28.19 3.37
C GLN A 26 -14.65 28.84 3.95
N GLY A 27 -14.39 28.57 5.22
CA GLY A 27 -13.13 28.94 5.84
C GLY A 27 -11.98 28.21 5.15
N ASN A 28 -10.79 28.83 5.17
CA ASN A 28 -9.58 28.30 4.54
C ASN A 28 -9.45 26.78 4.74
N ALA A 29 -9.18 26.04 3.67
CA ALA A 29 -8.99 24.59 3.71
C ALA A 29 -7.55 24.18 4.07
N ASP A 30 -7.42 22.95 4.57
CA ASP A 30 -6.20 22.14 4.51
C ASP A 30 -6.38 21.07 3.42
N ILE A 31 -5.63 21.22 2.34
CA ILE A 31 -5.68 20.37 1.14
C ILE A 31 -4.42 19.51 1.14
N VAL A 32 -4.56 18.23 1.49
CA VAL A 32 -3.47 17.26 1.52
C VAL A 32 -3.49 16.45 0.24
N ILE A 33 -2.39 16.45 -0.50
CA ILE A 33 -2.23 15.65 -1.72
C ILE A 33 -1.22 14.54 -1.43
N LEU A 34 -1.63 13.28 -1.59
CA LEU A 34 -0.79 12.09 -1.43
C LEU A 34 -0.47 11.52 -2.82
N LEU A 35 0.75 11.79 -3.29
CA LEU A 35 1.21 11.41 -4.64
C LEU A 35 2.05 10.14 -4.61
N ASP A 36 1.66 9.18 -5.44
CA ASP A 36 2.47 8.00 -5.75
C ASP A 36 3.69 8.41 -6.60
N THR A 37 4.87 7.94 -6.20
CA THR A 37 6.15 8.20 -6.86
C THR A 37 6.91 6.93 -7.22
N SER A 38 6.18 5.82 -7.30
CA SER A 38 6.68 4.56 -7.85
C SER A 38 6.86 4.61 -9.38
N GLY A 39 7.68 3.70 -9.90
CA GLY A 39 8.08 3.67 -11.31
C GLY A 39 7.01 3.21 -12.28
N THR A 40 5.94 2.57 -11.82
CA THR A 40 4.77 2.22 -12.65
C THR A 40 3.98 3.46 -13.07
N VAL A 41 3.99 4.50 -12.22
CA VAL A 41 3.32 5.78 -12.47
C VAL A 41 4.12 6.69 -13.42
N LEU A 42 5.44 6.53 -13.52
CA LEU A 42 6.36 7.44 -14.23
C LEU A 42 5.95 7.79 -15.68
N GLN A 43 5.33 6.86 -16.39
CA GLN A 43 4.80 7.08 -17.76
C GLN A 43 3.67 8.13 -17.83
N TYR A 44 2.90 8.31 -16.75
CA TYR A 44 1.82 9.30 -16.64
C TYR A 44 2.27 10.63 -16.04
N TYR A 45 3.58 10.81 -15.75
CA TYR A 45 4.13 12.00 -15.13
C TYR A 45 3.73 13.32 -15.82
N GLU A 46 3.78 13.38 -17.14
CA GLU A 46 3.39 14.58 -17.90
C GLU A 46 1.87 14.85 -17.82
N GLU A 47 1.04 13.81 -17.77
CA GLU A 47 -0.43 13.94 -17.67
C GLU A 47 -0.86 14.35 -16.25
N VAL A 48 -0.21 13.81 -15.22
CA VAL A 48 -0.39 14.24 -13.83
C VAL A 48 -0.05 15.73 -13.68
N ASN A 49 1.06 16.19 -14.27
CA ASN A 49 1.47 17.60 -14.18
C ASN A 49 0.65 18.58 -15.05
N LYS A 50 0.07 18.13 -16.18
CA LYS A 50 -0.71 18.99 -17.09
C LYS A 50 -2.21 19.01 -16.81
N ARG A 51 -2.80 17.85 -16.49
CA ARG A 51 -4.25 17.66 -16.34
C ARG A 51 -4.64 17.55 -14.87
N VAL A 52 -4.07 16.59 -14.14
CA VAL A 52 -4.47 16.34 -12.74
C VAL A 52 -4.12 17.53 -11.84
N LEU A 53 -2.91 18.05 -11.92
CA LEU A 53 -2.47 19.19 -11.11
C LEU A 53 -3.28 20.46 -11.41
N LYS A 54 -3.59 20.72 -12.68
CA LYS A 54 -4.47 21.83 -13.10
C LYS A 54 -5.88 21.68 -12.50
N GLU A 55 -6.48 20.51 -12.61
CA GLU A 55 -7.80 20.24 -12.01
C GLU A 55 -7.78 20.42 -10.48
N ILE A 56 -6.69 20.06 -9.82
CA ILE A 56 -6.52 20.29 -8.37
C ILE A 56 -6.45 21.79 -8.06
N THR A 57 -5.64 22.56 -8.81
CA THR A 57 -5.52 24.01 -8.57
C THR A 57 -6.81 24.75 -8.83
N ASP A 58 -7.52 24.39 -9.90
CA ASP A 58 -8.67 25.15 -10.39
C ASP A 58 -9.95 24.87 -9.60
N LYS A 59 -10.14 23.65 -9.09
CA LYS A 59 -11.34 23.27 -8.32
C LYS A 59 -11.19 23.42 -6.81
N PHE A 60 -10.01 23.12 -6.25
CA PHE A 60 -9.85 22.96 -4.80
C PHE A 60 -9.06 24.10 -4.14
N VAL A 61 -8.07 24.69 -4.82
CA VAL A 61 -7.10 25.60 -4.17
C VAL A 61 -7.55 27.06 -4.27
N ARG A 62 -8.06 27.62 -3.16
CA ARG A 62 -8.51 29.01 -3.08
C ARG A 62 -7.51 29.88 -2.32
N LYS A 63 -7.61 31.20 -2.50
CA LYS A 63 -6.80 32.18 -1.76
C LYS A 63 -7.12 32.15 -0.27
N GLY A 64 -6.15 31.72 0.53
CA GLY A 64 -6.26 31.52 1.97
C GLY A 64 -6.03 30.06 2.40
N ASP A 65 -6.26 29.12 1.49
CA ASP A 65 -6.09 27.68 1.72
C ASP A 65 -4.62 27.30 1.92
N THR A 66 -4.38 26.12 2.48
CA THR A 66 -3.03 25.57 2.69
C THR A 66 -2.92 24.24 1.97
N VAL A 67 -2.03 24.17 0.97
CA VAL A 67 -1.75 22.95 0.23
C VAL A 67 -0.55 22.25 0.84
N HIS A 68 -0.72 20.98 1.16
CA HIS A 68 0.31 20.08 1.69
C HIS A 68 0.55 18.97 0.67
N VAL A 69 1.81 18.67 0.38
CA VAL A 69 2.19 17.62 -0.57
C VAL A 69 2.97 16.56 0.17
N LEU A 70 2.45 15.34 0.15
CA LEU A 70 3.09 14.12 0.63
C LEU A 70 3.38 13.22 -0.58
N SER A 71 4.49 12.50 -0.56
CA SER A 71 4.80 11.47 -1.55
C SER A 71 4.91 10.10 -0.89
N PHE A 72 4.75 9.03 -1.67
CA PHE A 72 5.12 7.69 -1.24
C PHE A 72 5.69 6.84 -2.38
N ASN A 73 6.52 5.86 -2.03
CA ASN A 73 6.96 4.75 -2.87
C ASN A 73 7.29 3.55 -1.97
N ALA A 74 8.57 3.20 -1.77
CA ALA A 74 9.01 2.33 -0.67
C ALA A 74 8.91 3.03 0.70
N ASP A 75 9.19 4.34 0.74
CA ASP A 75 8.99 5.20 1.92
C ASP A 75 7.85 6.20 1.67
N ALA A 76 7.23 6.71 2.73
CA ALA A 76 6.40 7.92 2.69
C ALA A 76 7.19 9.16 3.13
N ARG A 77 6.93 10.33 2.51
CA ARG A 77 7.71 11.56 2.71
C ARG A 77 6.83 12.81 2.68
N TYR A 78 7.16 13.78 3.53
CA TYR A 78 6.62 15.14 3.43
C TYR A 78 7.44 15.94 2.41
N GLU A 79 6.78 16.49 1.39
CA GLU A 79 7.45 17.23 0.32
C GLU A 79 7.34 18.75 0.50
N MET A 80 6.18 19.28 0.91
CA MET A 80 6.00 20.69 1.29
C MET A 80 4.66 20.98 1.97
N SER A 81 4.55 22.16 2.58
CA SER A 81 3.30 22.83 2.95
C SER A 81 3.39 24.30 2.55
N GLN A 82 2.33 24.86 1.96
CA GLN A 82 2.29 26.24 1.48
C GLN A 82 0.88 26.81 1.63
N LYS A 83 0.77 27.90 2.39
CA LYS A 83 -0.45 28.72 2.38
C LYS A 83 -0.48 29.56 1.10
N VAL A 84 -1.56 29.46 0.33
CA VAL A 84 -1.70 30.13 -0.96
C VAL A 84 -2.36 31.50 -0.76
N ASN A 85 -1.57 32.58 -0.81
CA ASN A 85 -2.08 33.95 -0.70
C ASN A 85 -1.86 34.75 -2.00
N SER A 86 -1.00 34.23 -2.88
CA SER A 86 -0.57 34.82 -4.14
C SER A 86 -0.26 33.75 -5.20
N GLU A 87 -0.22 34.14 -6.47
CA GLU A 87 0.24 33.31 -7.59
C GLU A 87 1.65 32.74 -7.34
N ALA A 88 2.55 33.53 -6.75
CA ALA A 88 3.90 33.08 -6.40
C ALA A 88 3.92 31.97 -5.33
N ASP A 89 2.89 31.84 -4.50
CA ASP A 89 2.74 30.73 -3.57
C ASP A 89 2.26 29.47 -4.31
N LEU A 90 1.28 29.61 -5.19
CA LEU A 90 0.78 28.52 -6.04
C LEU A 90 1.88 27.98 -6.96
N SER A 91 2.69 28.86 -7.54
CA SER A 91 3.86 28.52 -8.36
C SER A 91 4.90 27.70 -7.59
N ARG A 92 5.03 27.83 -6.25
CA ARG A 92 5.89 26.94 -5.45
C ARG A 92 5.30 25.54 -5.30
N VAL A 93 3.97 25.42 -5.17
CA VAL A 93 3.28 24.12 -5.19
C VAL A 93 3.52 23.43 -6.53
N VAL A 94 3.20 24.10 -7.64
CA VAL A 94 3.39 23.57 -9.00
C VAL A 94 4.85 23.22 -9.27
N SER A 95 5.79 24.08 -8.89
CA SER A 95 7.24 23.81 -9.02
C SER A 95 7.69 22.60 -8.21
N ARG A 96 7.04 22.28 -7.08
CA ARG A 96 7.38 21.08 -6.30
C ARG A 96 6.91 19.81 -6.99
N PHE A 97 5.66 19.77 -7.49
CA PHE A 97 5.16 18.65 -8.30
C PHE A 97 6.06 18.37 -9.52
N LEU A 98 6.47 19.42 -10.23
CA LEU A 98 7.42 19.36 -11.35
C LEU A 98 8.86 18.94 -10.96
N LEU A 99 9.12 18.67 -9.68
CA LEU A 99 10.40 18.13 -9.17
C LEU A 99 10.25 16.77 -8.48
N LEU A 100 9.04 16.23 -8.32
CA LEU A 100 8.79 14.89 -7.76
C LEU A 100 8.99 13.81 -8.84
N TYR A 101 10.24 13.52 -9.17
CA TYR A 101 10.62 12.45 -10.09
C TYR A 101 10.23 11.07 -9.54
N GLN A 102 9.32 10.40 -10.24
CA GLN A 102 8.73 9.12 -9.85
C GLN A 102 9.71 7.97 -10.17
N LEU A 103 10.60 7.68 -9.22
CA LEU A 103 11.76 6.78 -9.39
C LEU A 103 11.81 5.64 -8.36
N GLY A 104 10.79 5.50 -7.51
CA GLY A 104 10.72 4.41 -6.55
C GLY A 104 10.47 3.05 -7.22
N LYS A 105 11.21 2.01 -6.85
CA LYS A 105 11.00 0.65 -7.43
C LYS A 105 9.73 -0.07 -6.94
N ASN A 106 9.12 0.45 -5.89
CA ASN A 106 8.04 -0.16 -5.13
C ASN A 106 6.94 0.87 -4.88
N SER A 107 5.70 0.40 -4.68
CA SER A 107 4.59 1.21 -4.19
C SER A 107 4.00 0.55 -2.95
N ASP A 108 4.38 1.06 -1.78
CA ASP A 108 3.81 0.69 -0.49
C ASP A 108 2.72 1.69 -0.11
N PHE A 109 1.55 1.47 -0.70
CA PHE A 109 0.36 2.28 -0.45
C PHE A 109 -0.04 2.33 1.04
N LEU A 110 0.23 1.26 1.81
CA LEU A 110 -0.07 1.21 3.24
C LEU A 110 0.87 2.11 4.04
N THR A 111 2.18 2.08 3.77
CA THR A 111 3.15 3.03 4.34
C THR A 111 2.78 4.48 3.97
N GLY A 112 2.37 4.73 2.72
CA GLY A 112 1.85 6.03 2.26
C GLY A 112 0.62 6.50 3.04
N LEU A 113 -0.38 5.62 3.19
CA LEU A 113 -1.64 5.91 3.85
C LEU A 113 -1.50 6.06 5.37
N ALA A 114 -0.66 5.25 6.02
CA ALA A 114 -0.37 5.35 7.45
C ALA A 114 0.33 6.68 7.79
N TYR A 115 1.31 7.08 6.99
CA TYR A 115 1.96 8.39 7.10
C TYR A 115 0.98 9.54 6.85
N CYS A 116 0.11 9.41 5.83
CA CYS A 116 -0.94 10.37 5.57
C CYS A 116 -1.90 10.52 6.76
N LYS A 117 -2.34 9.41 7.38
CA LYS A 117 -3.18 9.41 8.60
C LYS A 117 -2.48 10.10 9.76
N GLN A 118 -1.18 9.85 9.97
CA GLN A 118 -0.40 10.54 11.00
C GLN A 118 -0.31 12.05 10.72
N TYR A 119 -0.08 12.44 9.46
CA TYR A 119 0.03 13.83 9.05
C TYR A 119 -1.30 14.59 9.21
N THR A 120 -2.41 14.06 8.69
CA THR A 120 -3.74 14.68 8.78
C THR A 120 -4.20 14.84 10.23
N SER A 121 -3.87 13.88 11.10
CA SER A 121 -4.14 13.94 12.55
C SER A 121 -3.38 15.07 13.27
N SER A 122 -2.37 15.67 12.65
CA SER A 122 -1.62 16.82 13.21
C SER A 122 -2.14 18.19 12.75
N LEU A 123 -3.06 18.22 11.77
CA LEU A 123 -3.62 19.45 11.22
C LEU A 123 -4.84 19.93 12.02
N SER A 124 -5.24 21.19 11.83
CA SER A 124 -6.35 21.76 12.60
C SER A 124 -7.70 21.25 12.09
N ALA A 125 -8.52 20.68 12.98
CA ALA A 125 -9.92 20.35 12.73
C ALA A 125 -10.84 21.59 12.58
N SER A 126 -10.29 22.81 12.63
CA SER A 126 -11.03 24.07 12.45
C SER A 126 -11.15 24.55 10.99
N LYS A 127 -10.60 23.79 10.03
CA LYS A 127 -10.59 24.09 8.60
C LYS A 127 -11.45 23.08 7.83
N GLU A 128 -11.82 23.42 6.59
CA GLU A 128 -12.24 22.39 5.64
C GLU A 128 -11.07 21.44 5.34
N GLN A 129 -11.32 20.13 5.31
CA GLN A 129 -10.27 19.11 5.21
C GLN A 129 -10.48 18.23 3.98
N ILE A 130 -9.50 18.26 3.06
CA ILE A 130 -9.59 17.64 1.74
C ILE A 130 -8.34 16.80 1.49
N LEU A 131 -8.50 15.49 1.30
CA LEU A 131 -7.44 14.57 0.90
C LEU A 131 -7.63 14.20 -0.57
N ILE A 132 -6.58 14.37 -1.37
CA ILE A 132 -6.53 13.95 -2.77
C ILE A 132 -5.41 12.92 -2.93
N VAL A 133 -5.76 11.68 -3.22
CA VAL A 133 -4.81 10.59 -3.49
C VAL A 133 -4.61 10.47 -5.00
N ILE A 134 -3.37 10.34 -5.46
CA ILE A 134 -3.03 10.20 -6.89
C ILE A 134 -2.12 8.96 -7.02
N SER A 135 -2.63 7.87 -7.60
CA SER A 135 -1.91 6.59 -7.73
C SER A 135 -2.53 5.72 -8.84
N ASP A 136 -1.75 4.79 -9.38
CA ASP A 136 -2.26 3.71 -10.24
C ASP A 136 -2.93 2.57 -9.45
N GLY A 137 -2.88 2.61 -8.11
CA GLY A 137 -3.49 1.60 -7.24
C GLY A 137 -2.65 0.36 -7.00
N ILE A 138 -1.48 0.24 -7.64
CA ILE A 138 -0.61 -0.94 -7.49
C ILE A 138 -0.03 -0.99 -6.08
N PHE A 139 -0.19 -2.14 -5.44
CA PHE A 139 0.48 -2.47 -4.18
C PHE A 139 1.62 -3.45 -4.44
N ASN A 140 2.85 -2.98 -4.27
CA ASN A 140 4.08 -3.75 -4.41
C ASN A 140 5.11 -3.24 -3.37
N PRO A 141 4.91 -3.54 -2.07
CA PRO A 141 5.82 -3.12 -1.00
C PRO A 141 7.19 -3.82 -1.09
N PRO A 142 8.28 -3.17 -0.65
CA PRO A 142 9.61 -3.76 -0.60
C PRO A 142 9.72 -4.86 0.48
N GLU A 143 10.72 -5.73 0.40
CA GLU A 143 10.97 -6.81 1.39
C GLU A 143 11.20 -6.29 2.83
N SER A 144 11.55 -5.00 2.98
CA SER A 144 11.74 -4.32 4.26
C SER A 144 10.45 -3.73 4.85
N SER A 145 9.32 -3.77 4.13
CA SER A 145 8.04 -3.24 4.61
C SER A 145 7.39 -4.20 5.61
N PRO A 146 6.79 -3.72 6.73
CA PRO A 146 6.00 -4.57 7.61
C PRO A 146 4.81 -5.21 6.88
N TYR A 147 4.30 -4.55 5.83
CA TYR A 147 3.14 -4.98 5.06
C TYR A 147 3.48 -6.02 3.98
N LYS A 148 4.76 -6.33 3.74
CA LYS A 148 5.21 -7.26 2.68
C LYS A 148 4.56 -8.64 2.76
N ASN A 149 4.41 -9.15 3.99
CA ASN A 149 3.92 -10.50 4.27
C ASN A 149 2.46 -10.52 4.72
N TYR A 150 1.72 -9.41 4.56
CA TYR A 150 0.31 -9.35 4.90
C TYR A 150 -0.52 -10.10 3.85
N SER A 151 -1.45 -10.94 4.33
CA SER A 151 -2.50 -11.50 3.47
C SER A 151 -3.48 -10.41 2.99
N GLY A 152 -4.21 -10.68 1.91
CA GLY A 152 -5.22 -9.76 1.38
C GLY A 152 -6.27 -9.32 2.42
N GLU A 153 -6.62 -10.19 3.36
CA GLU A 153 -7.49 -9.87 4.50
C GLU A 153 -6.86 -8.89 5.49
N GLN A 154 -5.56 -9.03 5.79
CA GLN A 154 -4.84 -8.08 6.65
C GLN A 154 -4.68 -6.71 5.96
N ILE A 155 -4.45 -6.70 4.64
CA ILE A 155 -4.43 -5.47 3.84
C ILE A 155 -5.82 -4.79 3.85
N LYS A 156 -6.92 -5.55 3.68
CA LYS A 156 -8.30 -5.05 3.82
C LYS A 156 -8.59 -4.49 5.22
N ASN A 157 -8.07 -5.12 6.27
CA ASN A 157 -8.19 -4.65 7.65
C ASN A 157 -7.45 -3.31 7.86
N GLU A 158 -6.19 -3.22 7.45
CA GLU A 158 -5.36 -2.01 7.60
C GLU A 158 -5.91 -0.84 6.77
N ILE A 159 -6.29 -1.07 5.51
CA ILE A 159 -6.95 -0.06 4.67
C ILE A 159 -8.27 0.41 5.31
N GLY A 160 -9.10 -0.52 5.80
CA GLY A 160 -10.37 -0.20 6.44
C GLY A 160 -10.22 0.63 7.72
N LEU A 161 -9.15 0.39 8.48
CA LEU A 161 -8.80 1.14 9.69
C LEU A 161 -8.28 2.54 9.37
N LEU A 162 -7.30 2.64 8.47
CA LEU A 162 -6.65 3.91 8.12
C LEU A 162 -7.59 4.86 7.37
N ALA A 163 -8.33 4.36 6.37
CA ALA A 163 -9.36 5.13 5.68
C ALA A 163 -10.50 5.52 6.63
N GLY A 164 -10.88 4.59 7.52
CA GLY A 164 -11.88 4.82 8.57
C GLY A 164 -11.52 5.99 9.48
N ASP A 165 -10.27 6.04 9.98
CA ASP A 165 -9.80 7.14 10.83
C ASP A 165 -9.69 8.48 10.10
N ILE A 166 -9.22 8.49 8.85
CA ILE A 166 -9.21 9.71 8.02
C ILE A 166 -10.64 10.26 7.87
N ARG A 167 -11.62 9.40 7.56
CA ARG A 167 -13.03 9.82 7.44
C ARG A 167 -13.64 10.22 8.79
N ARG A 168 -13.27 9.56 9.89
CA ARG A 168 -13.65 9.93 11.27
C ARG A 168 -13.17 11.33 11.66
N GLY A 169 -12.05 11.79 11.09
CA GLY A 169 -11.54 13.15 11.24
C GLY A 169 -12.34 14.23 10.49
N GLY A 170 -13.25 13.85 9.58
CA GLY A 170 -14.06 14.78 8.77
C GLY A 170 -13.52 15.05 7.36
N TRP A 171 -12.46 14.34 6.93
CA TRP A 171 -11.84 14.55 5.63
C TRP A 171 -12.77 14.17 4.47
N LYS A 172 -12.95 15.07 3.51
CA LYS A 172 -13.38 14.73 2.14
C LYS A 172 -12.23 14.00 1.45
N VAL A 173 -12.51 12.91 0.73
CA VAL A 173 -11.47 12.08 0.11
C VAL A 173 -11.77 11.92 -1.38
N TYR A 174 -10.78 12.29 -2.20
CA TYR A 174 -10.77 12.15 -3.66
C TYR A 174 -9.66 11.19 -4.06
N TYR A 175 -9.91 10.35 -5.05
CA TYR A 175 -8.93 9.41 -5.60
C TYR A 175 -8.83 9.57 -7.11
N VAL A 176 -7.69 10.06 -7.57
CA VAL A 176 -7.33 10.14 -8.98
C VAL A 176 -6.65 8.83 -9.37
N LYS A 177 -7.41 7.95 -10.00
CA LYS A 177 -6.94 6.64 -10.47
C LYS A 177 -6.21 6.83 -11.79
N LEU A 178 -4.93 6.50 -11.81
CA LEU A 178 -4.12 6.47 -13.02
C LEU A 178 -4.30 5.10 -13.73
N PRO A 179 -4.07 4.98 -15.04
CA PRO A 179 -4.14 3.69 -15.73
C PRO A 179 -3.04 2.73 -15.25
N TYR A 180 -3.18 1.45 -15.61
CA TYR A 180 -2.19 0.42 -15.29
C TYR A 180 -1.05 0.39 -16.34
N PRO A 181 0.16 -0.05 -15.97
CA PRO A 181 1.25 -0.24 -16.92
C PRO A 181 0.90 -1.22 -18.04
N ALA A 182 1.45 -0.96 -19.22
CA ALA A 182 1.47 -1.91 -20.32
C ALA A 182 2.18 -3.21 -19.90
N ASP A 183 1.81 -4.32 -20.54
CA ASP A 183 2.33 -5.66 -20.29
C ASP A 183 2.20 -6.12 -18.82
N SER A 184 1.05 -5.83 -18.20
CA SER A 184 0.72 -6.19 -16.82
C SER A 184 -0.58 -6.98 -16.66
N ILE A 185 -0.64 -7.74 -15.56
CA ILE A 185 -1.83 -8.40 -15.02
C ILE A 185 -2.12 -7.76 -13.67
N ILE A 186 -3.37 -7.38 -13.43
CA ILE A 186 -3.79 -6.85 -12.13
C ILE A 186 -4.81 -7.80 -11.50
N ARG A 187 -4.49 -8.22 -10.28
CA ARG A 187 -5.36 -8.98 -9.38
C ARG A 187 -5.92 -8.08 -8.29
N ASP A 188 -7.07 -8.41 -7.74
CA ASP A 188 -7.54 -7.79 -6.50
C ASP A 188 -6.91 -8.45 -5.25
N LEU A 189 -7.36 -8.03 -4.05
CA LEU A 189 -6.91 -8.58 -2.78
C LEU A 189 -7.48 -9.97 -2.44
N ASP A 190 -8.37 -10.53 -3.26
CA ASP A 190 -8.81 -11.93 -3.18
C ASP A 190 -8.04 -12.83 -4.17
N GLY A 191 -7.33 -12.22 -5.14
CA GLY A 191 -6.49 -12.88 -6.14
C GLY A 191 -7.12 -12.97 -7.54
N GLU A 192 -8.33 -12.44 -7.70
CA GLU A 192 -9.09 -12.51 -8.95
C GLU A 192 -8.51 -11.56 -10.00
N GLU A 193 -8.28 -12.08 -11.21
CA GLU A 193 -7.72 -11.32 -12.34
C GLU A 193 -8.81 -10.51 -13.04
N PHE A 194 -8.73 -9.18 -12.96
CA PHE A 194 -9.71 -8.28 -13.57
C PHE A 194 -9.14 -7.40 -14.69
N TYR A 195 -7.81 -7.35 -14.85
CA TYR A 195 -7.13 -6.65 -15.94
C TYR A 195 -5.92 -7.44 -16.43
N ASN A 196 -5.74 -7.52 -17.75
CA ASN A 196 -4.60 -8.17 -18.39
C ASN A 196 -4.34 -7.48 -19.74
N SER A 197 -3.29 -6.66 -19.83
CA SER A 197 -2.97 -5.94 -21.08
C SER A 197 -2.24 -6.80 -22.13
N THR A 198 -1.72 -7.97 -21.75
CA THR A 198 -1.11 -8.92 -22.69
C THR A 198 -2.10 -9.83 -23.42
N ALA A 199 -3.36 -9.87 -22.98
CA ALA A 199 -4.46 -10.56 -23.65
C ALA A 199 -4.92 -9.80 -24.91
N GLY A 200 -4.07 -9.78 -25.94
CA GLY A 200 -4.23 -8.97 -27.14
C GLY A 200 -5.45 -9.33 -27.99
N GLY A 201 -6.57 -8.63 -27.77
CA GLY A 201 -7.71 -8.61 -28.70
C GLY A 201 -9.09 -8.55 -28.03
N SER A 202 -9.82 -7.46 -28.28
CA SER A 202 -11.28 -7.35 -28.08
C SER A 202 -11.82 -7.49 -26.65
N LYS A 203 -11.44 -6.54 -25.78
CA LYS A 203 -12.38 -6.00 -24.78
C LYS A 203 -12.21 -4.49 -24.52
N SER A 204 -12.18 -3.71 -25.61
CA SER A 204 -12.54 -2.29 -25.51
C SER A 204 -14.03 -2.21 -25.15
N GLY A 205 -14.32 -1.93 -23.89
CA GLY A 205 -15.67 -1.91 -23.35
C GLY A 205 -15.70 -1.00 -22.13
N SER A 206 -16.16 0.22 -22.34
CA SER A 206 -16.47 1.15 -21.23
C SER A 206 -17.46 0.47 -20.28
N GLN A 207 -17.09 0.39 -19.00
CA GLN A 207 -17.98 -0.07 -17.93
C GLN A 207 -18.23 1.06 -16.93
N GLY A 208 -18.76 2.18 -17.44
CA GLY A 208 -19.40 3.19 -16.60
C GLY A 208 -20.43 2.55 -15.68
N GLY A 209 -20.49 3.00 -14.42
CA GLY A 209 -21.31 2.37 -13.39
C GLY A 209 -22.80 2.45 -13.71
N ASN A 210 -23.42 1.30 -13.99
CA ASN A 210 -24.87 1.23 -14.19
C ASN A 210 -25.60 1.07 -12.85
N SER A 211 -26.15 2.16 -12.33
CA SER A 211 -27.00 2.18 -11.15
C SER A 211 -28.18 1.20 -11.28
N GLY A 212 -28.27 0.25 -10.34
CA GLY A 212 -29.33 -0.78 -10.31
C GLY A 212 -30.63 -0.29 -9.68
N SER A 213 -31.33 0.65 -10.32
CA SER A 213 -32.67 1.05 -9.88
C SER A 213 -33.71 -0.07 -10.13
N SER A 214 -34.41 -0.44 -9.05
CA SER A 214 -35.75 -1.08 -8.97
C SER A 214 -36.55 -1.26 -10.28
N GLN A 215 -37.32 -2.35 -10.45
CA GLN A 215 -38.58 -2.56 -9.73
C GLN A 215 -39.17 -3.99 -9.88
N SER A 216 -40.05 -4.40 -8.97
CA SER A 216 -40.74 -5.71 -8.91
C SER A 216 -42.12 -5.72 -9.61
N GLY A 217 -42.61 -6.90 -10.05
CA GLY A 217 -43.83 -6.98 -10.88
C GLY A 217 -44.46 -8.36 -11.13
N ASN A 218 -44.85 -9.08 -10.06
CA ASN A 218 -45.90 -10.13 -9.97
C ASN A 218 -46.38 -11.00 -11.17
N LEU A 219 -46.37 -12.33 -10.93
CA LEU A 219 -47.46 -13.33 -11.14
C LEU A 219 -48.13 -13.51 -12.54
N GLY A 220 -48.21 -14.77 -13.04
CA GLY A 220 -49.22 -15.12 -14.06
C GLY A 220 -49.19 -16.52 -14.73
N GLY A 221 -49.98 -17.46 -14.19
CA GLY A 221 -50.55 -18.68 -14.78
C GLY A 221 -50.30 -19.15 -16.24
N SER A 222 -49.76 -20.39 -16.34
CA SER A 222 -50.30 -21.57 -17.07
C SER A 222 -50.68 -21.57 -18.58
N SER A 223 -50.29 -22.69 -19.22
CA SER A 223 -50.97 -23.41 -20.34
C SER A 223 -50.73 -23.04 -21.82
N GLY A 224 -50.73 -24.09 -22.66
CA GLY A 224 -51.30 -24.06 -24.02
C GLY A 224 -50.35 -24.22 -25.24
N GLY A 225 -50.52 -25.33 -25.99
CA GLY A 225 -50.27 -25.48 -27.46
C GLY A 225 -48.85 -25.22 -28.01
N ALA A 226 -48.10 -26.14 -28.64
CA ALA A 226 -48.36 -27.14 -29.70
C ALA A 226 -48.35 -26.59 -31.15
N GLN A 227 -47.69 -27.36 -32.05
CA GLN A 227 -47.55 -27.20 -33.51
C GLN A 227 -46.63 -26.04 -33.99
N GLY A 228 -45.79 -26.22 -35.04
CA GLY A 228 -45.41 -27.48 -35.69
C GLY A 228 -44.65 -27.35 -37.03
N SER A 229 -43.91 -28.42 -37.38
CA SER A 229 -43.53 -28.88 -38.74
C SER A 229 -42.81 -27.93 -39.72
N GLY A 230 -41.54 -28.25 -40.03
CA GLY A 230 -40.83 -27.84 -41.25
C GLY A 230 -39.56 -28.65 -41.45
N ASN A 231 -39.52 -29.57 -42.43
CA ASN A 231 -38.50 -30.63 -42.53
C ASN A 231 -37.79 -30.67 -43.90
N THR A 232 -36.71 -31.48 -43.96
CA THR A 232 -35.98 -32.03 -45.12
C THR A 232 -34.66 -31.37 -45.54
N GLY A 233 -33.69 -32.24 -45.86
CA GLY A 233 -32.27 -31.97 -46.15
C GLY A 233 -31.44 -33.16 -45.63
N HIS A 234 -30.84 -33.97 -46.51
CA HIS A 234 -30.26 -35.28 -46.16
C HIS A 234 -28.81 -35.47 -46.64
N ALA A 235 -28.17 -36.49 -46.04
CA ALA A 235 -26.89 -37.16 -46.37
C ALA A 235 -25.60 -36.63 -45.70
N GLY A 236 -24.75 -37.48 -45.09
CA GLY A 236 -24.99 -38.88 -44.65
C GLY A 236 -23.73 -39.75 -44.44
N SER A 237 -23.72 -40.56 -43.37
CA SER A 237 -22.78 -41.69 -43.06
C SER A 237 -21.29 -41.34 -42.87
N ALA A 238 -20.47 -42.07 -42.10
CA ALA A 238 -20.64 -43.11 -41.05
C ALA A 238 -19.29 -43.23 -40.28
N GLY A 239 -19.11 -43.88 -39.11
CA GLY A 239 -19.99 -44.64 -38.20
C GLY A 239 -19.29 -44.84 -36.82
N SER A 240 -19.99 -45.24 -35.75
CA SER A 240 -19.96 -46.61 -35.16
C SER A 240 -18.57 -47.15 -34.75
N VAL A 241 -18.28 -47.67 -33.53
CA VAL A 241 -19.00 -47.99 -32.25
C VAL A 241 -17.92 -47.83 -31.13
N GLY A 242 -18.10 -47.50 -29.85
CA GLY A 242 -19.20 -47.65 -28.89
C GLY A 242 -18.88 -48.77 -27.87
N GLY A 243 -19.02 -48.53 -26.55
CA GLY A 243 -18.74 -49.54 -25.51
C GLY A 243 -18.50 -48.93 -24.13
N SER A 244 -19.16 -49.45 -23.09
CA SER A 244 -19.25 -48.81 -21.76
C SER A 244 -18.98 -49.77 -20.60
N THR A 245 -18.90 -49.20 -19.38
CA THR A 245 -19.20 -49.78 -18.04
C THR A 245 -18.06 -50.22 -17.09
N SER A 246 -18.32 -49.98 -15.79
CA SER A 246 -17.63 -50.46 -14.57
C SER A 246 -16.17 -50.02 -14.33
N GLY A 247 -15.69 -49.76 -13.10
CA GLY A 247 -16.37 -49.68 -11.79
C GLY A 247 -15.92 -50.77 -10.79
N GLY A 248 -15.15 -50.39 -9.76
CA GLY A 248 -14.70 -51.35 -8.73
C GLY A 248 -13.76 -50.75 -7.68
N SER A 249 -14.20 -50.75 -6.43
CA SER A 249 -13.52 -50.31 -5.21
C SER A 249 -12.43 -51.26 -4.66
N GLY A 250 -11.46 -50.72 -3.89
CA GLY A 250 -11.32 -51.16 -2.49
C GLY A 250 -9.96 -51.64 -1.91
N SER A 251 -9.63 -51.05 -0.74
CA SER A 251 -9.08 -51.69 0.48
C SER A 251 -7.58 -52.07 0.67
N SER A 252 -6.88 -51.21 1.43
CA SER A 252 -6.18 -51.47 2.72
C SER A 252 -5.25 -52.67 2.99
N GLY A 253 -4.07 -52.38 3.57
CA GLY A 253 -3.40 -53.14 4.64
C GLY A 253 -1.90 -53.44 4.42
N ALA A 254 -1.07 -53.77 5.43
CA ALA A 254 -1.02 -53.40 6.86
C ALA A 254 0.27 -53.96 7.54
N ALA A 255 0.90 -53.17 8.44
CA ALA A 255 1.75 -53.58 9.58
C ALA A 255 3.13 -54.28 9.38
N GLY A 256 4.03 -54.07 10.37
CA GLY A 256 5.32 -54.76 10.58
C GLY A 256 6.56 -54.06 9.97
N GLY A 257 7.60 -53.63 10.69
CA GLY A 257 7.79 -53.51 12.15
C GLY A 257 8.84 -54.48 12.75
N THR A 258 10.04 -53.98 13.09
CA THR A 258 11.02 -54.51 14.08
C THR A 258 12.07 -53.39 14.36
N GLU A 259 12.76 -53.44 15.50
CA GLU A 259 13.53 -52.34 16.12
C GLU A 259 15.07 -52.49 16.02
N ASN A 260 15.80 -51.66 16.79
CA ASN A 260 17.19 -51.80 17.28
C ASN A 260 18.38 -51.37 16.39
N THR A 261 19.48 -50.78 16.91
CA THR A 261 19.80 -49.91 18.09
C THR A 261 21.29 -49.49 17.96
N GLY A 262 21.75 -48.50 18.74
CA GLY A 262 23.18 -48.09 18.83
C GLY A 262 23.44 -46.77 18.09
N GLU A 263 23.62 -45.59 18.69
CA GLU A 263 24.21 -45.15 19.98
C GLU A 263 25.73 -44.91 19.94
N SER A 264 26.14 -43.76 20.50
CA SER A 264 27.52 -43.27 20.68
C SER A 264 28.27 -42.84 19.40
N GLY A 265 29.09 -41.77 19.41
CA GLY A 265 29.20 -40.76 20.47
C GLY A 265 30.46 -39.87 20.43
N ASN A 266 30.20 -38.56 20.40
CA ASN A 266 30.93 -37.52 21.16
C ASN A 266 32.35 -37.09 20.72
N THR A 267 32.71 -35.88 21.19
CA THR A 267 33.97 -35.12 21.12
C THR A 267 34.50 -34.72 19.72
N GLY A 268 35.15 -33.56 19.56
CA GLY A 268 35.34 -32.45 20.51
C GLY A 268 36.65 -31.68 20.29
N ASN A 269 36.62 -30.35 20.46
CA ASN A 269 37.70 -29.36 20.27
C ASN A 269 38.17 -29.20 18.80
N THR A 270 38.34 -28.03 18.18
CA THR A 270 38.78 -26.66 18.55
C THR A 270 40.30 -26.47 18.67
N SER A 271 40.88 -25.76 17.68
CA SER A 271 41.99 -24.82 17.87
C SER A 271 42.17 -23.94 16.62
N ASP A 272 42.01 -22.63 16.76
CA ASP A 272 42.41 -21.63 15.76
C ASP A 272 43.94 -21.49 15.69
N THR A 273 44.47 -20.99 14.57
CA THR A 273 45.66 -20.09 14.50
C THR A 273 45.73 -19.44 13.11
N GLU A 274 46.20 -18.20 13.04
CA GLU A 274 46.20 -17.33 11.85
C GLU A 274 47.48 -17.44 10.97
N THR A 275 47.54 -16.59 9.94
CA THR A 275 48.74 -16.09 9.20
C THR A 275 49.53 -17.06 8.30
N GLY A 276 50.11 -16.55 7.20
CA GLY A 276 51.12 -17.34 6.47
C GLY A 276 51.86 -16.80 5.23
N SER A 277 51.22 -16.05 4.31
CA SER A 277 51.87 -15.35 3.18
C SER A 277 52.62 -16.15 2.06
N THR A 278 52.18 -15.91 0.81
CA THR A 278 53.00 -15.75 -0.44
C THR A 278 53.89 -16.87 -1.05
N GLY A 279 53.44 -17.38 -2.21
CA GLY A 279 54.27 -17.64 -3.42
C GLY A 279 54.93 -19.02 -3.58
N ASN A 280 55.28 -19.49 -4.80
CA ASN A 280 54.93 -19.05 -6.16
C ASN A 280 55.29 -20.17 -7.19
N SER A 281 54.52 -20.30 -8.29
CA SER A 281 54.77 -21.15 -9.49
C SER A 281 54.91 -22.69 -9.29
N GLY A 282 54.62 -23.55 -10.27
CA GLY A 282 54.03 -23.33 -11.61
C GLY A 282 54.13 -24.59 -12.50
N ALA A 283 53.40 -24.59 -13.63
CA ALA A 283 53.26 -25.70 -14.61
C ALA A 283 52.54 -26.97 -14.09
N GLY A 284 51.87 -27.78 -14.93
CA GLY A 284 51.52 -27.59 -16.35
C GLY A 284 50.83 -28.84 -16.89
N GLY A 285 49.62 -28.72 -17.44
CA GLY A 285 48.77 -29.86 -17.81
C GLY A 285 48.59 -30.05 -19.32
N THR A 286 48.48 -31.32 -19.74
CA THR A 286 48.05 -31.74 -21.08
C THR A 286 47.13 -32.95 -20.96
N GLU A 287 45.89 -32.82 -21.41
CA GLU A 287 44.90 -33.91 -21.46
C GLU A 287 44.31 -34.04 -22.87
N SER A 288 44.08 -35.27 -23.33
CA SER A 288 43.14 -35.64 -24.39
C SER A 288 43.03 -37.16 -24.51
N GLY A 289 41.85 -37.72 -24.20
CA GLY A 289 41.54 -39.15 -24.33
C GLY A 289 40.17 -39.42 -23.69
N SER A 290 39.21 -39.97 -24.44
CA SER A 290 37.79 -39.79 -24.15
C SER A 290 36.90 -41.03 -24.30
N GLY A 291 35.73 -40.98 -23.65
CA GLY A 291 34.56 -41.84 -23.89
C GLY A 291 34.38 -43.01 -22.90
N TYR A 292 33.16 -43.49 -22.64
CA TYR A 292 31.79 -42.97 -22.90
C TYR A 292 30.84 -43.71 -21.93
N GLY A 293 29.81 -43.06 -21.35
CA GLY A 293 28.98 -43.74 -20.34
C GLY A 293 27.71 -43.06 -19.78
N THR A 294 27.29 -41.92 -20.33
CA THR A 294 25.93 -41.34 -20.24
C THR A 294 25.16 -41.44 -18.90
N GLY A 295 25.49 -40.56 -17.94
CA GLY A 295 24.58 -40.14 -16.87
C GLY A 295 24.13 -38.68 -17.10
N GLY A 296 22.90 -38.33 -16.73
CA GLY A 296 22.35 -36.99 -16.99
C GLY A 296 23.06 -35.87 -16.22
N SER A 297 23.54 -34.85 -16.93
CA SER A 297 24.25 -33.69 -16.35
C SER A 297 23.34 -32.47 -16.28
N ALA A 298 23.62 -31.58 -15.31
CA ALA A 298 23.14 -30.21 -15.35
C ALA A 298 23.96 -29.41 -16.39
N ASP A 299 23.30 -28.49 -17.10
CA ASP A 299 23.94 -27.43 -17.89
C ASP A 299 23.90 -26.12 -17.10
N ASN A 300 25.06 -25.48 -16.95
CA ASN A 300 25.19 -24.20 -16.25
C ASN A 300 25.24 -23.05 -17.26
N SER A 301 24.54 -21.96 -16.97
CA SER A 301 24.37 -20.82 -17.87
C SER A 301 25.69 -20.10 -18.16
N SER A 302 26.05 -19.99 -19.44
CA SER A 302 27.13 -19.10 -19.88
C SER A 302 26.64 -17.65 -19.90
N ALA A 303 27.30 -16.77 -19.14
CA ALA A 303 26.83 -15.42 -18.88
C ALA A 303 27.09 -14.44 -20.05
N SER A 304 26.00 -13.86 -20.58
CA SER A 304 26.03 -12.68 -21.46
C SER A 304 25.59 -11.46 -20.65
N GLY A 305 26.54 -10.79 -19.99
CA GLY A 305 26.30 -9.69 -19.05
C GLY A 305 25.85 -8.39 -19.70
N VAL A 306 24.61 -8.37 -20.21
CA VAL A 306 23.88 -7.16 -20.60
C VAL A 306 22.50 -7.25 -19.96
N ASP A 307 22.27 -6.47 -18.90
CA ASP A 307 20.99 -6.40 -18.19
C ASP A 307 19.94 -5.63 -19.00
N LYS A 308 19.59 -6.19 -20.16
CA LYS A 308 18.24 -6.11 -20.67
C LYS A 308 17.40 -7.02 -19.77
N GLU A 309 16.39 -6.45 -19.14
CA GLU A 309 15.07 -7.06 -19.32
C GLU A 309 14.64 -6.72 -20.76
N ALA A 310 14.37 -7.61 -21.73
CA ALA A 310 14.53 -9.08 -21.82
C ALA A 310 14.09 -9.89 -20.60
N ASP A 311 13.08 -9.36 -19.91
CA ASP A 311 12.05 -10.26 -19.44
C ASP A 311 11.47 -11.00 -20.67
N GLY A 312 11.25 -12.30 -20.51
CA GLY A 312 10.89 -13.22 -21.58
C GLY A 312 9.39 -13.21 -21.89
N GLY A 313 8.76 -12.03 -21.96
CA GLY A 313 7.32 -11.89 -22.15
C GLY A 313 6.51 -12.42 -20.96
N LYS A 314 7.02 -12.27 -19.74
CA LYS A 314 6.30 -12.54 -18.49
C LYS A 314 5.61 -11.26 -18.05
N THR A 315 4.36 -11.13 -18.47
CA THR A 315 3.38 -10.16 -17.99
C THR A 315 3.56 -9.90 -16.49
N LYS A 316 3.81 -8.64 -16.11
CA LYS A 316 4.13 -8.32 -14.71
C LYS A 316 2.85 -8.33 -13.88
N GLU A 317 2.75 -9.28 -12.96
CA GLU A 317 1.59 -9.41 -12.07
C GLU A 317 1.69 -8.41 -10.90
N TYR A 318 0.61 -7.68 -10.65
CA TYR A 318 0.46 -6.72 -9.56
C TYR A 318 -0.89 -6.90 -8.85
N THR A 319 -1.01 -6.35 -7.64
CA THR A 319 -2.25 -6.31 -6.87
C THR A 319 -2.78 -4.90 -6.81
N ASP A 320 -4.08 -4.68 -7.07
CA ASP A 320 -4.74 -3.40 -6.82
C ASP A 320 -5.24 -3.28 -5.37
N VAL A 321 -5.03 -2.10 -4.79
CA VAL A 321 -5.67 -1.67 -3.54
C VAL A 321 -6.60 -0.47 -3.71
N SER A 322 -6.64 0.17 -4.90
CA SER A 322 -7.43 1.39 -5.13
C SER A 322 -8.91 1.18 -4.85
N LYS A 323 -9.52 0.09 -5.36
CA LYS A 323 -10.94 -0.20 -5.12
C LYS A 323 -11.22 -0.43 -3.63
N THR A 324 -10.34 -1.15 -2.94
CA THR A 324 -10.49 -1.42 -1.50
C THR A 324 -10.40 -0.14 -0.67
N PHE A 325 -9.50 0.78 -1.05
CA PHE A 325 -9.40 2.10 -0.43
C PHE A 325 -10.62 2.98 -0.72
N THR A 326 -11.05 3.11 -1.97
CA THR A 326 -12.17 4.01 -2.33
C THR A 326 -13.50 3.54 -1.74
N ASP A 327 -13.76 2.22 -1.72
CA ASP A 327 -14.92 1.65 -1.01
C ASP A 327 -14.84 1.82 0.52
N SER A 328 -13.65 1.71 1.13
CA SER A 328 -13.48 1.87 2.59
C SER A 328 -13.48 3.33 3.05
N ALA A 329 -13.11 4.26 2.17
CA ALA A 329 -13.18 5.71 2.41
C ALA A 329 -14.54 6.30 2.00
N GLY A 330 -15.30 5.66 1.09
CA GLY A 330 -16.41 6.30 0.39
C GLY A 330 -15.92 7.47 -0.48
N ALA A 331 -14.73 7.34 -1.07
CA ALA A 331 -14.04 8.42 -1.78
C ALA A 331 -14.67 8.72 -3.15
N SER A 332 -14.69 10.00 -3.51
CA SER A 332 -14.97 10.43 -4.89
C SER A 332 -13.84 9.95 -5.79
N THR A 333 -14.13 9.19 -6.85
CA THR A 333 -13.11 8.54 -7.70
C THR A 333 -13.16 9.10 -9.12
N SER A 334 -12.01 9.39 -9.71
CA SER A 334 -11.91 9.90 -11.08
C SER A 334 -10.76 9.24 -11.82
N GLU A 335 -11.05 8.60 -12.97
CA GLU A 335 -10.07 7.89 -13.77
C GLU A 335 -9.40 8.83 -14.79
N LEU A 336 -8.06 8.82 -14.82
CA LEU A 336 -7.30 9.58 -15.81
C LEU A 336 -7.19 8.76 -17.10
N SER A 337 -7.94 9.13 -18.14
CA SER A 337 -7.81 8.54 -19.47
C SER A 337 -6.46 8.86 -20.11
N GLU A 338 -5.92 7.97 -20.95
CA GLU A 338 -4.70 8.24 -21.74
C GLU A 338 -4.85 9.41 -22.72
N ASN A 339 -6.08 9.73 -23.12
CA ASN A 339 -6.40 10.79 -24.08
C ASN A 339 -7.67 11.54 -23.65
N GLY A 340 -7.68 12.86 -23.83
CA GLY A 340 -8.85 13.73 -23.64
C GLY A 340 -8.69 14.79 -22.56
N GLU A 341 -9.79 15.44 -22.21
CA GLU A 341 -9.88 16.28 -21.02
C GLU A 341 -9.83 15.42 -19.74
N PHE A 342 -9.66 16.03 -18.58
CA PHE A 342 -9.77 15.34 -17.29
C PHE A 342 -10.55 16.24 -16.33
N SER A 343 -11.38 15.65 -15.50
CA SER A 343 -12.23 16.37 -14.55
C SER A 343 -12.27 15.57 -13.25
N ILE A 344 -11.87 16.19 -12.13
CA ILE A 344 -12.11 15.56 -10.82
C ILE A 344 -13.61 15.68 -10.51
N GLU A 345 -14.27 14.54 -10.31
CA GLU A 345 -15.69 14.41 -9.98
C GLU A 345 -15.92 14.43 -8.46
N ASP A 346 -17.09 14.89 -8.03
CA ASP A 346 -17.55 14.76 -6.64
C ASP A 346 -18.67 13.71 -6.56
N ASN A 347 -18.30 12.45 -6.81
CA ASN A 347 -19.18 11.29 -6.92
C ASN A 347 -19.11 10.34 -5.69
N GLY A 348 -18.57 10.84 -4.57
CA GLY A 348 -18.33 10.08 -3.34
C GLY A 348 -19.60 9.52 -2.71
N LYS A 349 -19.47 8.33 -2.12
CA LYS A 349 -20.62 7.57 -1.58
C LYS A 349 -21.00 8.11 -0.19
N ASN A 350 -22.28 8.45 0.00
CA ASN A 350 -22.87 8.74 1.32
C ASN A 350 -23.05 7.44 2.13
N LEU A 351 -21.94 6.80 2.50
CA LEU A 351 -21.92 5.52 3.21
C LEU A 351 -22.43 5.66 4.66
N PRO A 352 -23.28 4.74 5.16
CA PRO A 352 -23.84 4.79 6.50
C PRO A 352 -22.76 4.83 7.58
N SER A 353 -22.94 5.66 8.60
CA SER A 353 -21.95 5.83 9.67
C SER A 353 -22.17 4.80 10.79
N VAL A 354 -21.09 4.19 11.28
CA VAL A 354 -21.12 3.15 12.32
C VAL A 354 -20.39 3.62 13.56
N ILE A 355 -21.02 3.44 14.72
CA ILE A 355 -20.42 3.67 16.03
C ILE A 355 -20.12 2.30 16.64
N PHE A 356 -18.83 1.98 16.71
CA PHE A 356 -18.32 0.77 17.34
C PHE A 356 -18.36 0.90 18.87
N PRO A 357 -18.57 -0.20 19.62
CA PRO A 357 -18.51 -0.20 21.08
C PRO A 357 -17.08 0.05 21.58
N GLU A 358 -16.90 0.68 22.74
CA GLU A 358 -15.58 1.00 23.33
C GLU A 358 -14.73 -0.25 23.65
N GLU A 359 -15.38 -1.35 24.03
CA GLU A 359 -14.72 -2.62 24.33
C GLU A 359 -15.60 -3.82 23.93
N LEU A 360 -14.96 -4.90 23.50
CA LEU A 360 -15.59 -6.17 23.17
C LEU A 360 -15.39 -7.16 24.34
N LYS A 361 -16.47 -7.84 24.75
CA LYS A 361 -16.44 -8.83 25.83
C LYS A 361 -16.96 -10.18 25.35
N SER A 362 -16.14 -11.22 25.51
CA SER A 362 -16.49 -12.60 25.20
C SER A 362 -16.51 -13.45 26.46
N TYR A 363 -17.56 -14.26 26.64
CA TYR A 363 -17.73 -15.13 27.80
C TYR A 363 -17.80 -16.59 27.35
N GLY A 364 -16.71 -17.33 27.59
CA GLY A 364 -16.58 -18.71 27.14
C GLY A 364 -16.68 -18.86 25.62
N GLY A 365 -16.07 -17.92 24.87
CA GLY A 365 -16.14 -17.85 23.42
C GLY A 365 -17.37 -17.12 22.84
N ASN A 366 -18.42 -16.87 23.63
CA ASN A 366 -19.60 -16.14 23.16
C ASN A 366 -19.35 -14.63 23.24
N LEU A 367 -19.16 -13.99 22.09
CA LEU A 367 -19.04 -12.54 21.94
C LEU A 367 -20.42 -11.95 21.66
N THR A 368 -20.79 -10.85 22.32
CA THR A 368 -22.06 -10.16 22.08
C THR A 368 -21.89 -8.66 22.34
N PHE A 369 -22.34 -7.83 21.40
CA PHE A 369 -22.24 -6.36 21.49
C PHE A 369 -23.33 -5.67 20.65
N PRO A 370 -23.79 -4.47 21.06
CA PRO A 370 -24.56 -3.60 20.19
C PRO A 370 -23.64 -2.91 19.18
N LEU A 371 -24.13 -2.72 17.97
CA LEU A 371 -23.49 -1.93 16.92
C LEU A 371 -24.50 -0.88 16.44
N GLU A 372 -24.25 0.39 16.71
CA GLU A 372 -25.13 1.48 16.31
C GLU A 372 -24.77 1.96 14.89
N ILE A 373 -25.77 2.11 14.03
CA ILE A 373 -25.62 2.55 12.65
C ILE A 373 -26.55 3.74 12.42
N LYS A 374 -26.01 4.83 11.88
CA LYS A 374 -26.76 5.99 11.42
C LYS A 374 -26.80 6.00 9.89
N ASN A 375 -27.98 6.12 9.30
CA ASN A 375 -28.11 6.45 7.89
C ASN A 375 -27.68 7.91 7.65
N THR A 376 -26.83 8.11 6.65
CA THR A 376 -26.26 9.41 6.24
C THR A 376 -26.67 9.80 4.81
N SER A 377 -27.36 8.92 4.08
CA SER A 377 -27.93 9.24 2.76
C SER A 377 -29.34 9.81 2.88
N GLU A 378 -29.83 10.34 1.75
CA GLU A 378 -31.18 10.87 1.57
C GLU A 378 -32.23 9.78 1.25
N GLU A 379 -31.78 8.56 0.97
CA GLU A 379 -32.61 7.38 0.69
C GLU A 379 -32.63 6.39 1.86
N GLU A 380 -33.61 5.48 1.91
CA GLU A 380 -33.63 4.37 2.87
C GLU A 380 -32.59 3.31 2.53
N ILE A 381 -32.01 2.67 3.55
CA ILE A 381 -30.96 1.65 3.38
C ILE A 381 -31.35 0.33 4.04
N GLU A 382 -31.08 -0.79 3.37
CA GLU A 382 -31.16 -2.13 3.95
C GLU A 382 -29.77 -2.69 4.27
N LEU A 383 -29.52 -3.01 5.54
CA LEU A 383 -28.28 -3.61 6.02
C LEU A 383 -28.52 -4.92 6.77
N LYS A 384 -27.61 -5.88 6.59
CA LYS A 384 -27.56 -7.13 7.34
C LYS A 384 -26.09 -7.51 7.49
N LEU A 385 -25.62 -7.68 8.72
CA LEU A 385 -24.24 -8.06 9.00
C LEU A 385 -24.14 -9.59 8.88
N THR A 386 -23.23 -10.08 8.05
CA THR A 386 -23.08 -11.53 7.76
C THR A 386 -21.82 -12.11 8.37
N GLU A 387 -20.74 -11.34 8.40
CA GLU A 387 -19.46 -11.76 9.00
C GLU A 387 -18.81 -10.60 9.77
N ILE A 388 -18.02 -10.94 10.77
CA ILE A 388 -17.00 -10.04 11.34
C ILE A 388 -15.64 -10.69 11.14
N ILE A 389 -14.67 -9.93 10.64
CA ILE A 389 -13.28 -10.34 10.48
C ILE A 389 -12.53 -9.77 11.67
N LEU A 390 -11.86 -10.63 12.43
CA LEU A 390 -11.23 -10.26 13.69
C LEU A 390 -9.75 -10.65 13.67
N ASP A 391 -8.88 -9.65 13.71
CA ASP A 391 -7.42 -9.82 13.71
C ASP A 391 -6.86 -9.28 15.02
N ASN A 392 -6.06 -10.08 15.75
CA ASN A 392 -5.41 -9.69 17.00
C ASN A 392 -3.88 -9.59 16.91
N GLY A 393 -3.32 -9.56 15.69
CA GLY A 393 -1.88 -9.58 15.43
C GLY A 393 -1.22 -10.96 15.51
N TYR A 394 -1.96 -12.01 15.91
CA TYR A 394 -1.49 -13.40 15.96
C TYR A 394 -2.35 -14.34 15.11
N VAL A 395 -3.67 -14.12 15.10
CA VAL A 395 -4.66 -14.85 14.30
C VAL A 395 -5.67 -13.88 13.69
N LEU A 396 -5.99 -14.10 12.41
CA LEU A 396 -7.08 -13.43 11.70
C LEU A 396 -8.16 -14.47 11.42
N ASN A 397 -9.31 -14.33 12.09
CA ASN A 397 -10.41 -15.27 12.00
C ASN A 397 -11.64 -14.60 11.38
N LYS A 398 -12.19 -15.22 10.32
CA LYS A 398 -13.51 -14.88 9.77
C LYS A 398 -14.59 -15.52 10.64
N ILE A 399 -15.48 -14.72 11.22
CA ILE A 399 -16.48 -15.18 12.19
C ILE A 399 -17.88 -14.87 11.64
N PRO A 400 -18.64 -15.88 11.18
CA PRO A 400 -19.99 -15.65 10.69
C PRO A 400 -20.93 -15.25 11.82
N VAL A 401 -21.83 -14.30 11.53
CA VAL A 401 -22.84 -13.79 12.46
C VAL A 401 -24.22 -13.86 11.83
N ASN A 402 -25.22 -14.24 12.62
CA ASN A 402 -26.60 -14.31 12.17
C ASN A 402 -27.37 -13.10 12.72
N THR A 403 -27.42 -12.01 11.95
CA THR A 403 -28.26 -10.85 12.28
C THR A 403 -29.50 -10.82 11.38
N GLU A 404 -30.57 -10.25 11.91
CA GLU A 404 -31.72 -9.86 11.10
C GLU A 404 -31.30 -8.76 10.10
N LYS A 405 -32.02 -8.66 8.98
CA LYS A 405 -31.90 -7.53 8.05
C LYS A 405 -32.68 -6.35 8.65
N ILE A 406 -32.03 -5.19 8.72
CA ILE A 406 -32.61 -3.94 9.20
C ILE A 406 -32.77 -2.95 8.05
N THR A 407 -33.85 -2.17 8.09
CA THR A 407 -34.07 -1.03 7.19
C THR A 407 -33.96 0.25 8.01
N ILE A 408 -33.18 1.24 7.53
CA ILE A 408 -32.95 2.52 8.21
C ILE A 408 -33.39 3.65 7.28
N GLN A 409 -34.34 4.47 7.71
CA GLN A 409 -34.79 5.63 6.92
C GLN A 409 -33.71 6.72 6.85
N ALA A 410 -33.85 7.65 5.90
CA ALA A 410 -32.91 8.74 5.68
C ALA A 410 -32.62 9.53 6.98
N GLY A 411 -31.34 9.67 7.34
CA GLY A 411 -30.91 10.36 8.56
C GLY A 411 -31.11 9.64 9.90
N GLU A 412 -31.88 8.54 9.95
CA GLU A 412 -32.23 7.82 11.18
C GLU A 412 -31.10 6.93 11.73
N LYS A 413 -31.35 6.30 12.90
CA LYS A 413 -30.44 5.39 13.59
C LYS A 413 -31.10 4.04 13.87
N ALA A 414 -30.32 2.97 13.77
CA ALA A 414 -30.70 1.62 14.21
C ALA A 414 -29.55 0.95 14.99
N VAL A 415 -29.84 -0.15 15.68
CA VAL A 415 -28.85 -0.92 16.46
C VAL A 415 -28.93 -2.40 16.09
N ILE A 416 -27.83 -2.94 15.56
CA ILE A 416 -27.66 -4.38 15.34
C ILE A 416 -27.10 -5.01 16.62
N ASN A 417 -27.82 -5.99 17.18
CA ASN A 417 -27.35 -6.76 18.33
C ASN A 417 -26.53 -7.98 17.87
N VAL A 418 -25.24 -7.78 17.67
CA VAL A 418 -24.32 -8.80 17.12
C VAL A 418 -24.09 -9.90 18.15
N LYS A 419 -24.19 -11.16 17.71
CA LYS A 419 -23.91 -12.37 18.49
C LYS A 419 -22.98 -13.27 17.67
N ALA A 420 -21.80 -13.53 18.21
CA ALA A 420 -20.72 -14.24 17.52
C ALA A 420 -20.11 -15.32 18.43
N LYS A 421 -19.46 -16.33 17.84
CA LYS A 421 -18.65 -17.31 18.56
C LYS A 421 -17.19 -17.17 18.13
N LEU A 422 -16.32 -16.82 19.06
CA LEU A 422 -14.88 -16.87 18.87
C LEU A 422 -14.43 -18.33 18.70
N PRO A 423 -13.56 -18.63 17.72
CA PRO A 423 -12.79 -19.88 17.66
C PRO A 423 -11.93 -20.12 18.91
N GLN A 424 -11.43 -21.35 19.08
CA GLN A 424 -10.69 -21.74 20.30
C GLN A 424 -9.29 -21.10 20.42
N ASP A 425 -8.79 -20.49 19.34
CA ASP A 425 -7.49 -19.79 19.30
C ASP A 425 -7.47 -18.57 20.23
N TYR A 426 -8.64 -18.00 20.53
CA TYR A 426 -8.81 -16.91 21.50
C TYR A 426 -8.79 -17.44 22.94
N SER A 427 -7.59 -17.56 23.49
CA SER A 427 -7.37 -17.90 24.90
C SER A 427 -7.89 -16.82 25.87
N GLU A 428 -8.03 -17.15 27.15
CA GLU A 428 -8.52 -16.21 28.18
C GLU A 428 -7.50 -15.09 28.43
N GLY A 429 -7.89 -13.83 28.18
CA GLY A 429 -6.95 -12.70 28.17
C GLY A 429 -7.55 -11.39 27.66
N SER A 430 -6.69 -10.40 27.44
CA SER A 430 -7.03 -9.11 26.82
C SER A 430 -6.17 -8.91 25.57
N TYR A 431 -6.81 -8.56 24.47
CA TYR A 431 -6.17 -8.32 23.17
C TYR A 431 -6.54 -6.92 22.69
N ASN A 432 -5.63 -6.26 21.97
CA ASN A 432 -6.04 -5.26 20.97
C ASN A 432 -6.36 -6.03 19.69
N ALA A 433 -7.46 -5.70 19.03
CA ALA A 433 -7.89 -6.39 17.83
C ALA A 433 -8.54 -5.42 16.83
N ILE A 434 -8.19 -5.56 15.56
CA ILE A 434 -8.89 -4.88 14.46
C ILE A 434 -10.12 -5.73 14.14
N MET A 435 -11.31 -5.13 14.29
CA MET A 435 -12.57 -5.74 13.87
C MET A 435 -13.07 -5.04 12.60
N ARG A 436 -13.14 -5.77 11.49
CA ARG A 436 -13.72 -5.34 10.22
C ARG A 436 -15.09 -5.99 10.02
N LEU A 437 -16.04 -5.20 9.54
CA LEU A 437 -17.42 -5.65 9.29
C LEU A 437 -17.57 -6.11 7.84
N GLU A 438 -18.38 -7.13 7.58
CA GLU A 438 -18.87 -7.45 6.23
C GLU A 438 -20.39 -7.68 6.22
N PHE A 439 -21.05 -7.05 5.26
CA PHE A 439 -22.50 -7.01 5.12
C PHE A 439 -22.96 -7.74 3.85
N GLU A 440 -24.22 -8.18 3.87
CA GLU A 440 -24.94 -8.71 2.70
C GLU A 440 -24.89 -7.73 1.52
N ASP A 441 -24.90 -8.27 0.30
CA ASP A 441 -24.71 -7.55 -0.97
C ASP A 441 -23.37 -6.78 -1.08
N GLY A 442 -22.40 -7.04 -0.19
CA GLY A 442 -21.10 -6.35 -0.16
C GLY A 442 -21.18 -4.89 0.30
N LYS A 443 -22.26 -4.50 0.97
CA LYS A 443 -22.52 -3.11 1.40
C LYS A 443 -21.44 -2.58 2.35
N LYS A 444 -21.12 -1.28 2.20
CA LYS A 444 -20.01 -0.61 2.90
C LYS A 444 -20.49 0.51 3.81
N VAL A 445 -19.70 0.81 4.85
CA VAL A 445 -20.03 1.69 5.98
C VAL A 445 -18.80 2.47 6.44
N LEU A 446 -19.00 3.56 7.18
CA LEU A 446 -17.91 4.40 7.69
C LEU A 446 -17.85 4.46 9.23
N PRO A 447 -16.79 3.95 9.88
CA PRO A 447 -15.65 3.22 9.29
C PRO A 447 -15.98 1.73 9.04
N GLN A 448 -15.32 1.09 8.08
CA GLN A 448 -15.51 -0.35 7.79
C GLN A 448 -14.81 -1.24 8.83
N ALA A 449 -13.74 -0.74 9.46
CA ALA A 449 -13.00 -1.43 10.53
C ALA A 449 -12.61 -0.48 11.68
N ALA A 450 -12.36 -1.03 12.86
CA ALA A 450 -11.87 -0.30 14.03
C ALA A 450 -10.92 -1.15 14.88
N GLU A 451 -9.87 -0.55 15.45
CA GLU A 451 -9.10 -1.15 16.55
C GLU A 451 -9.93 -1.08 17.84
N LEU A 452 -10.08 -2.21 18.52
CA LEU A 452 -10.88 -2.38 19.72
C LEU A 452 -10.18 -3.24 20.76
N LYS A 453 -10.48 -3.01 22.04
CA LYS A 453 -10.03 -3.89 23.12
C LYS A 453 -10.98 -5.08 23.28
N LEU A 454 -10.48 -6.28 23.05
CA LEU A 454 -11.20 -7.55 23.25
C LEU A 454 -10.78 -8.20 24.58
N SER A 455 -11.74 -8.38 25.49
CA SER A 455 -11.56 -9.14 26.74
C SER A 455 -12.26 -10.50 26.64
N VAL A 456 -11.50 -11.59 26.74
CA VAL A 456 -11.99 -12.97 26.67
C VAL A 456 -11.96 -13.58 28.07
N PHE A 457 -13.13 -13.85 28.62
CA PHE A 457 -13.33 -14.42 29.95
C PHE A 457 -13.65 -15.92 29.90
N PRO A 458 -13.29 -16.69 30.95
CA PRO A 458 -13.78 -18.06 31.10
C PRO A 458 -15.31 -18.12 31.04
N SER A 459 -15.84 -19.24 30.54
CA SER A 459 -17.27 -19.55 30.69
C SER A 459 -17.66 -19.54 32.18
N ALA A 460 -18.89 -19.15 32.49
CA ALA A 460 -19.39 -19.12 33.88
C ALA A 460 -19.20 -20.49 34.58
N PHE A 461 -19.32 -21.58 33.81
CA PHE A 461 -19.01 -22.93 34.28
C PHE A 461 -17.51 -23.13 34.59
N LYS A 462 -16.56 -22.73 33.73
CA LYS A 462 -15.12 -22.78 34.07
C LYS A 462 -14.81 -22.05 35.38
N ARG A 463 -15.44 -20.90 35.61
CA ARG A 463 -15.23 -20.05 36.81
C ARG A 463 -15.79 -20.66 38.11
N ILE A 464 -16.74 -21.60 38.02
CA ILE A 464 -17.36 -22.26 39.18
C ILE A 464 -16.83 -23.69 39.38
N PHE A 465 -16.56 -24.42 38.28
CA PHE A 465 -16.24 -25.85 38.26
C PHE A 465 -14.78 -26.14 37.86
N GLY A 466 -13.85 -25.24 38.21
CA GLY A 466 -12.44 -25.29 37.76
C GLY A 466 -11.70 -26.59 38.13
N SER A 467 -11.31 -27.37 37.12
CA SER A 467 -10.56 -28.65 37.17
C SER A 467 -11.17 -29.82 37.94
N ASN A 468 -11.63 -29.62 39.18
CA ASN A 468 -11.97 -30.68 40.12
C ASN A 468 -13.47 -30.68 40.46
N ILE A 469 -14.29 -31.16 39.52
CA ILE A 469 -15.76 -31.30 39.67
C ILE A 469 -16.17 -32.13 40.92
N LEU A 470 -15.25 -32.96 41.41
CA LEU A 470 -15.33 -33.71 42.66
C LEU A 470 -15.67 -32.83 43.88
N PHE A 471 -15.11 -31.62 43.99
CA PHE A 471 -15.36 -30.72 45.13
C PHE A 471 -16.77 -30.13 45.17
N ILE A 472 -17.57 -30.28 44.10
CA ILE A 472 -18.99 -29.89 44.08
C ILE A 472 -19.89 -31.13 44.16
N LEU A 473 -19.47 -32.25 43.56
CA LEU A 473 -20.17 -33.53 43.72
C LEU A 473 -20.19 -34.02 45.18
N ILE A 474 -19.08 -33.89 45.93
CA ILE A 474 -19.02 -34.30 47.34
C ILE A 474 -20.03 -33.54 48.23
N PRO A 475 -20.06 -32.19 48.28
CA PRO A 475 -21.06 -31.47 49.07
C PRO A 475 -22.48 -31.60 48.52
N ALA A 476 -22.68 -31.74 47.20
CA ALA A 476 -24.00 -32.00 46.63
C ALA A 476 -24.54 -33.39 47.04
N LEU A 477 -23.68 -34.41 47.05
CA LEU A 477 -24.02 -35.75 47.52
C LEU A 477 -24.25 -35.78 49.03
N LEU A 478 -23.45 -35.06 49.82
CA LEU A 478 -23.67 -34.88 51.26
C LEU A 478 -24.98 -34.14 51.55
N LEU A 479 -25.33 -33.10 50.77
CA LEU A 479 -26.58 -32.38 50.92
C LEU A 479 -27.78 -33.22 50.51
N LEU A 480 -27.68 -34.01 49.42
CA LEU A 480 -28.69 -34.99 49.02
C LEU A 480 -28.89 -36.07 50.11
N LEU A 481 -27.79 -36.59 50.65
CA LEU A 481 -27.82 -37.60 51.72
C LEU A 481 -28.36 -37.01 53.02
N LEU A 482 -28.03 -35.76 53.36
CA LEU A 482 -28.65 -35.01 54.46
C LEU A 482 -30.15 -34.82 54.22
N LEU A 483 -30.58 -34.49 53.01
CA LEU A 483 -32.00 -34.33 52.65
C LEU A 483 -32.75 -35.66 52.79
N LEU A 484 -32.17 -36.76 52.34
CA LEU A 484 -32.69 -38.11 52.55
C LEU A 484 -32.73 -38.49 54.04
N LEU A 485 -31.71 -38.10 54.82
CA LEU A 485 -31.67 -38.33 56.27
C LEU A 485 -32.76 -37.49 56.99
N ILE A 486 -32.97 -36.24 56.58
CA ILE A 486 -34.05 -35.36 57.07
C ILE A 486 -35.41 -35.94 56.68
N ILE A 487 -35.62 -36.35 55.44
CA ILE A 487 -36.86 -37.00 54.99
C ILE A 487 -37.13 -38.27 55.80
N PHE A 488 -36.12 -39.12 56.00
CA PHE A 488 -36.19 -40.31 56.84
C PHE A 488 -36.52 -39.96 58.31
N PHE A 489 -35.91 -38.92 58.87
CA PHE A 489 -36.18 -38.48 60.25
C PHE A 489 -37.57 -37.84 60.40
N VAL A 490 -38.07 -37.12 59.40
CA VAL A 490 -39.41 -36.52 59.36
C VAL A 490 -40.49 -37.59 59.19
N LEU A 491 -40.28 -38.58 58.30
CA LEU A 491 -41.12 -39.77 58.21
C LEU A 491 -41.16 -40.54 59.54
N ARG A 492 -40.03 -40.62 60.26
CA ARG A 492 -39.91 -41.24 61.58
C ARG A 492 -40.41 -40.35 62.74
N ARG A 493 -40.72 -39.06 62.52
CA ARG A 493 -41.18 -38.10 63.54
C ARG A 493 -42.69 -37.84 63.55
N ARG A 494 -43.51 -38.77 63.08
CA ARG A 494 -44.97 -38.76 63.33
C ARG A 494 -45.36 -39.15 64.78
N THR A 495 -44.59 -38.71 65.77
CA THR A 495 -44.91 -38.72 67.20
C THR A 495 -44.27 -37.52 67.91
N SER A 496 -45.02 -36.89 68.82
CA SER A 496 -44.60 -35.88 69.83
C SER A 496 -43.95 -34.56 69.36
N ASN A 497 -44.76 -33.50 69.41
CA ASN A 497 -44.42 -32.10 69.68
C ASN A 497 -44.93 -31.76 71.11
N PRO A 498 -44.72 -30.55 71.69
CA PRO A 498 -43.63 -29.57 71.60
C PRO A 498 -43.10 -29.18 73.03
N VAL A 499 -42.35 -28.08 73.18
CA VAL A 499 -42.45 -27.02 74.23
C VAL A 499 -41.33 -25.96 74.01
N ALA A 500 -41.43 -24.75 74.59
CA ALA A 500 -40.56 -23.60 74.31
C ALA A 500 -40.06 -22.85 75.57
N SER A 501 -38.89 -22.19 75.45
CA SER A 501 -38.33 -21.14 76.32
C SER A 501 -37.15 -20.48 75.57
N VAL A 502 -37.03 -19.17 75.33
CA VAL A 502 -36.96 -17.96 76.20
C VAL A 502 -35.52 -17.60 76.68
N LEU A 503 -34.89 -16.72 75.89
CA LEU A 503 -34.16 -15.46 76.23
C LEU A 503 -32.99 -15.42 77.25
N HIS A 504 -32.12 -14.39 77.07
CA HIS A 504 -31.05 -13.85 77.95
C HIS A 504 -29.62 -14.42 77.77
N LYS A 505 -28.51 -13.65 77.93
CA LYS A 505 -28.29 -12.17 78.00
C LYS A 505 -26.80 -11.84 77.72
N THR A 506 -26.50 -10.58 77.42
CA THR A 506 -25.18 -9.95 77.18
C THR A 506 -24.13 -10.11 78.30
N GLY A 507 -22.84 -10.18 77.95
CA GLY A 507 -21.69 -9.97 78.85
C GLY A 507 -20.38 -9.77 78.05
N SER A 508 -19.43 -8.98 78.57
CA SER A 508 -18.19 -8.56 77.89
C SER A 508 -17.00 -8.50 78.86
N SER A 509 -15.77 -8.71 78.33
CA SER A 509 -14.59 -7.82 78.48
C SER A 509 -13.25 -8.51 78.80
N SER A 510 -12.22 -8.15 78.00
CA SER A 510 -10.77 -8.20 78.31
C SER A 510 -10.13 -9.60 78.51
N ALA A 511 -8.83 -9.85 78.32
CA ALA A 511 -7.63 -9.02 78.11
C ALA A 511 -6.59 -9.79 77.22
N VAL A 512 -5.36 -9.34 76.97
CA VAL A 512 -4.81 -8.14 76.28
C VAL A 512 -3.26 -8.23 76.32
N ASN A 513 -2.53 -7.54 75.42
CA ASN A 513 -1.07 -7.64 75.15
C ASN A 513 -0.64 -8.96 74.46
N TYR A 514 0.49 -9.09 73.75
CA TYR A 514 1.45 -8.23 73.00
C TYR A 514 2.27 -9.20 72.08
N ASP A 515 3.29 -8.87 71.27
CA ASP A 515 4.10 -7.66 70.95
C ASP A 515 3.97 -7.37 69.42
N GLU A 516 4.30 -6.24 68.77
CA GLU A 516 5.30 -5.14 68.84
C GLU A 516 6.57 -5.32 67.95
N GLU A 517 6.53 -4.74 66.74
CA GLU A 517 7.59 -3.84 66.22
C GLU A 517 7.06 -2.96 65.05
N ASP A 518 7.69 -1.79 64.82
CA ASP A 518 7.32 -0.72 63.85
C ASP A 518 7.86 -1.05 62.42
N ILE A 519 7.69 -0.30 61.31
CA ILE A 519 7.67 1.16 61.09
C ILE A 519 6.60 1.56 60.03
N ASN A 520 5.90 2.66 60.31
CA ASN A 520 5.14 3.53 59.38
C ASN A 520 5.46 3.45 57.86
N HIS A 521 4.43 3.29 57.01
CA HIS A 521 4.48 3.69 55.59
C HIS A 521 3.24 4.49 55.12
N ALA A 522 2.92 5.56 55.86
CA ALA A 522 1.92 6.56 55.45
C ALA A 522 2.45 7.47 54.32
N LYS A 523 2.50 6.95 53.08
CA LYS A 523 2.88 7.73 51.88
C LYS A 523 2.12 7.32 50.61
N ARG A 524 0.82 7.60 50.60
CA ARG A 524 0.10 7.96 49.36
C ARG A 524 0.13 9.49 49.19
N LEU A 525 -0.01 9.97 47.95
CA LEU A 525 0.28 11.34 47.49
C LEU A 525 1.78 11.71 47.56
N ASN A 526 2.49 11.49 46.45
CA ASN A 526 3.31 12.50 45.74
C ASN A 526 4.19 11.80 44.68
N ALA A 527 3.63 11.50 43.50
CA ALA A 527 4.37 10.81 42.43
C ALA A 527 3.88 11.11 40.99
N PHE A 528 3.19 12.24 40.73
CA PHE A 528 3.03 12.73 39.35
C PHE A 528 2.76 14.25 39.25
N THR A 529 3.74 15.08 39.65
CA THR A 529 3.64 16.54 39.46
C THR A 529 5.01 17.21 39.35
N GLN A 530 5.72 16.99 38.24
CA GLN A 530 6.75 17.92 37.75
C GLN A 530 7.16 17.61 36.31
N ASN A 531 6.45 18.22 35.34
CA ASN A 531 7.08 19.09 34.35
C ASN A 531 6.02 19.69 33.39
N SER A 532 5.41 20.77 33.84
CA SER A 532 4.67 21.69 32.99
C SER A 532 5.06 23.11 33.36
N ASN A 533 5.96 23.73 32.58
CA ASN A 533 5.88 25.16 32.33
C ASN A 533 6.61 25.54 31.04
N MET A 534 5.77 25.96 30.08
CA MET A 534 5.99 26.86 28.96
C MET A 534 7.41 27.30 28.61
N GLN A 535 7.74 27.18 27.32
CA GLN A 535 8.24 28.35 26.59
C GLN A 535 7.52 28.48 25.24
N SER A 536 7.20 29.71 24.86
CA SER A 536 6.58 30.06 23.59
C SER A 536 7.62 30.60 22.61
N GLY A 537 7.48 30.24 21.33
CA GLY A 537 8.28 30.77 20.21
C GLY A 537 9.43 29.86 19.74
N GLY A 538 9.64 29.80 18.42
CA GLY A 538 10.83 29.19 17.81
C GLY A 538 10.62 27.90 16.99
N PHE A 539 9.69 27.86 16.03
CA PHE A 539 9.64 26.77 15.04
C PHE A 539 10.65 27.01 13.90
N GLU A 540 11.94 26.76 14.14
CA GLU A 540 12.96 26.76 13.08
C GLU A 540 14.15 25.80 13.32
N GLN A 541 14.07 24.87 14.29
CA GLN A 541 15.22 24.00 14.61
C GLN A 541 14.87 22.60 15.14
N SER A 542 14.61 21.65 14.24
CA SER A 542 14.47 20.21 14.58
C SER A 542 15.02 19.22 13.55
N VAL A 543 15.51 19.67 12.38
CA VAL A 543 16.01 18.78 11.30
C VAL A 543 17.37 18.13 11.64
N TYR A 544 18.14 18.73 12.55
CA TYR A 544 19.52 18.35 12.87
C TYR A 544 19.70 17.67 14.24
N SER A 545 18.94 16.61 14.53
CA SER A 545 19.29 15.69 15.63
C SER A 545 20.55 14.88 15.30
N GLU A 546 21.38 14.57 16.30
CA GLU A 546 22.57 13.71 16.11
C GLU A 546 22.20 12.34 15.50
N SER A 547 21.06 11.78 15.92
CA SER A 547 20.51 10.53 15.37
C SER A 547 20.28 10.54 13.86
N ASN A 548 19.99 11.70 13.26
CA ASN A 548 19.88 11.82 11.80
C ASN A 548 21.26 11.95 11.13
N LYS A 549 22.25 12.56 11.79
CA LYS A 549 23.63 12.60 11.28
C LYS A 549 24.24 11.20 11.22
N GLU A 550 24.05 10.40 12.27
CA GLU A 550 24.54 9.01 12.30
C GLU A 550 23.88 8.14 11.22
N ARG A 551 22.57 8.29 10.99
CA ARG A 551 21.86 7.60 9.90
C ARG A 551 22.39 8.00 8.52
N ILE A 552 22.59 9.30 8.27
CA ILE A 552 23.15 9.79 7.00
C ILE A 552 24.61 9.32 6.83
N ALA A 553 25.41 9.28 7.89
CA ALA A 553 26.78 8.79 7.85
C ALA A 553 26.87 7.26 7.68
N ALA A 554 25.91 6.50 8.21
CA ALA A 554 25.78 5.06 7.96
C ALA A 554 25.40 4.81 6.50
N GLN A 555 24.36 5.48 5.99
CA GLN A 555 23.92 5.37 4.60
C GLN A 555 25.04 5.75 3.61
N ALA A 556 25.80 6.81 3.87
CA ALA A 556 26.94 7.20 3.05
C ALA A 556 28.08 6.15 3.04
N LYS A 557 28.31 5.43 4.14
CA LYS A 557 29.24 4.29 4.18
C LYS A 557 28.69 3.08 3.43
N GLU A 558 27.39 2.83 3.53
CA GLU A 558 26.72 1.72 2.85
C GLU A 558 26.71 1.92 1.33
N ASP A 559 26.44 3.15 0.86
CA ASP A 559 26.63 3.57 -0.53
C ASP A 559 28.10 3.45 -0.98
N GLU A 560 29.08 3.81 -0.13
CA GLU A 560 30.50 3.63 -0.44
C GLU A 560 30.89 2.14 -0.57
N MET A 561 30.34 1.27 0.28
CA MET A 561 30.53 -0.18 0.21
C MET A 561 29.83 -0.80 -0.99
N PHE A 562 28.62 -0.36 -1.33
CA PHE A 562 27.90 -0.79 -2.53
C PHE A 562 28.62 -0.35 -3.81
N ARG A 563 29.12 0.89 -3.84
CA ARG A 563 30.01 1.41 -4.90
C ARG A 563 31.29 0.57 -5.02
N LYS A 564 31.96 0.23 -3.91
CA LYS A 564 33.12 -0.68 -3.91
C LYS A 564 32.76 -2.09 -4.39
N LYS A 565 31.58 -2.61 -4.03
CA LYS A 565 31.09 -3.92 -4.48
C LYS A 565 30.89 -3.95 -6.00
N ILE A 566 30.25 -2.94 -6.59
CA ILE A 566 30.11 -2.81 -8.06
C ILE A 566 31.47 -2.61 -8.76
N LEU A 567 32.40 -1.88 -8.15
CA LEU A 567 33.79 -1.75 -8.63
C LEU A 567 34.62 -3.05 -8.49
N SER A 568 34.17 -4.02 -7.69
CA SER A 568 34.79 -5.36 -7.60
C SER A 568 34.13 -6.40 -8.51
N SER A 569 32.81 -6.35 -8.72
CA SER A 569 32.09 -7.29 -9.60
C SER A 569 32.37 -7.07 -11.09
N SER A 570 32.98 -5.94 -11.46
CA SER A 570 33.40 -5.59 -12.82
C SER A 570 34.77 -6.16 -13.24
N PHE A 571 35.37 -7.07 -12.46
CA PHE A 571 36.63 -7.75 -12.80
C PHE A 571 36.49 -8.99 -13.70
N SER A 572 35.26 -9.33 -14.15
CA SER A 572 35.00 -10.49 -15.01
C SER A 572 34.93 -10.11 -16.49
N ALA A 573 35.47 -10.97 -17.37
CA ALA A 573 35.50 -10.84 -18.83
C ALA A 573 36.35 -9.68 -19.41
N GLN A 574 37.68 -9.82 -19.35
CA GLN A 574 38.58 -9.09 -20.25
C GLN A 574 38.39 -9.55 -21.70
N GLN A 575 37.49 -8.91 -22.44
CA GLN A 575 37.44 -9.01 -23.91
C GLN A 575 38.65 -8.25 -24.51
N PRO A 576 39.29 -8.78 -25.57
CA PRO A 576 40.48 -8.16 -26.16
C PRO A 576 40.13 -6.84 -26.88
N ARG A 577 40.95 -5.80 -26.68
CA ARG A 577 40.78 -4.51 -27.37
C ARG A 577 41.14 -4.62 -28.85
N GLY A 578 40.13 -4.86 -29.69
CA GLY A 578 40.18 -4.72 -31.14
C GLY A 578 39.03 -3.85 -31.63
N SER A 579 39.30 -2.61 -32.07
CA SER A 579 38.28 -1.75 -32.64
C SER A 579 37.95 -2.18 -34.07
N HIS A 580 36.80 -2.82 -34.27
CA HIS A 580 36.29 -3.20 -35.60
C HIS A 580 35.81 -1.99 -36.44
N ILE A 581 36.07 -0.76 -35.98
CA ILE A 581 35.50 0.50 -36.47
C ILE A 581 36.61 1.57 -36.55
N SER A 582 36.66 2.28 -37.68
CA SER A 582 37.56 3.43 -37.86
C SER A 582 37.03 4.69 -37.15
N PRO A 583 37.88 5.50 -36.48
CA PRO A 583 37.46 6.75 -35.83
C PRO A 583 36.66 7.68 -36.75
N ALA A 584 35.67 8.36 -36.18
CA ALA A 584 34.89 9.37 -36.92
C ALA A 584 35.75 10.60 -37.24
N ASN A 585 35.56 11.17 -38.43
CA ASN A 585 36.31 12.35 -38.86
C ASN A 585 35.88 13.59 -38.06
N HIS A 586 36.74 14.10 -37.17
CA HIS A 586 36.43 15.27 -36.34
C HIS A 586 36.09 16.54 -37.15
N LEU A 587 36.70 16.72 -38.33
CA LEU A 587 36.52 17.86 -39.25
C LEU A 587 35.29 17.73 -40.17
N GLU A 588 34.57 16.61 -40.11
CA GLU A 588 33.41 16.37 -40.97
C GLU A 588 32.39 17.50 -40.88
N LYS A 589 31.92 17.95 -42.05
CA LYS A 589 30.92 19.02 -42.15
C LYS A 589 29.57 18.45 -41.72
N ILE A 590 29.02 19.02 -40.64
CA ILE A 590 27.66 18.75 -40.22
C ILE A 590 26.72 19.43 -41.23
N GLU A 591 25.86 18.64 -41.87
CA GLU A 591 24.73 19.15 -42.64
C GLU A 591 23.73 19.82 -41.68
N ILE A 592 23.06 20.88 -42.11
CA ILE A 592 22.14 21.64 -41.27
C ILE A 592 20.71 21.39 -41.79
N LYS A 593 19.90 20.67 -41.00
CA LYS A 593 18.50 20.37 -41.31
C LYS A 593 17.56 21.51 -40.92
N SER A 594 17.87 22.24 -39.86
CA SER A 594 17.03 23.29 -39.27
C SER A 594 17.90 24.39 -38.65
N ASN A 595 17.35 25.61 -38.51
CA ASN A 595 18.05 26.74 -37.89
C ASN A 595 17.74 26.90 -36.38
N GLN A 596 17.12 25.90 -35.75
CA GLN A 596 16.79 25.93 -34.32
C GLN A 596 18.01 25.58 -33.46
N SER A 597 18.16 26.24 -32.31
CA SER A 597 19.17 25.85 -31.31
C SER A 597 18.54 24.90 -30.30
N GLY A 598 19.22 23.80 -30.01
CA GLY A 598 18.78 22.79 -29.06
C GLY A 598 19.57 22.87 -27.76
N MET A 599 18.98 22.40 -26.66
CA MET A 599 19.67 22.25 -25.39
C MET A 599 19.65 20.77 -24.97
N THR A 600 20.78 20.26 -24.46
CA THR A 600 20.95 18.83 -24.16
C THR A 600 21.76 18.60 -22.88
N GLU A 601 21.37 17.58 -22.12
CA GLU A 601 22.08 17.05 -20.95
C GLU A 601 22.82 15.75 -21.31
N ILE A 602 24.07 15.58 -20.86
CA ILE A 602 24.67 14.24 -20.70
C ILE A 602 24.28 13.67 -19.34
N TYR A 603 23.69 12.47 -19.34
CA TYR A 603 23.45 11.70 -18.13
C TYR A 603 24.43 10.53 -18.11
N VAL A 604 25.37 10.54 -17.16
CA VAL A 604 26.30 9.43 -16.89
C VAL A 604 25.80 8.68 -15.67
N LEU A 605 25.57 7.37 -15.80
CA LEU A 605 25.04 6.54 -14.72
C LEU A 605 26.02 6.50 -13.53
N ASN A 606 25.48 6.55 -12.30
CA ASN A 606 26.24 6.56 -11.03
C ASN A 606 27.24 7.74 -10.86
N GLN A 607 27.18 8.76 -11.71
CA GLN A 607 27.97 9.99 -11.62
C GLN A 607 27.15 11.12 -10.97
N ASN A 608 27.81 11.97 -10.17
CA ASN A 608 27.15 13.16 -9.61
C ASN A 608 26.81 14.16 -10.74
N ARG A 609 25.54 14.55 -10.83
CA ARG A 609 25.04 15.52 -11.84
C ARG A 609 25.43 16.97 -11.54
N TYR A 610 25.74 17.31 -10.29
CA TYR A 610 26.00 18.69 -9.83
C TYR A 610 27.44 19.18 -10.13
N ILE A 611 27.89 19.09 -11.38
CA ILE A 611 29.20 19.63 -11.83
C ILE A 611 29.10 20.99 -12.55
N GLY A 612 28.05 21.75 -12.25
CA GLY A 612 27.78 23.05 -12.87
C GLY A 612 27.53 22.94 -14.38
N LYS A 613 28.03 23.92 -15.15
CA LYS A 613 27.80 24.07 -16.61
C LYS A 613 28.58 23.08 -17.49
N ARG A 614 28.79 21.83 -17.04
CA ARG A 614 29.50 20.77 -17.78
C ARG A 614 28.61 19.60 -18.20
N ASN A 615 27.42 19.45 -17.59
CA ASN A 615 26.48 18.40 -18.02
C ASN A 615 25.45 18.89 -19.04
N ILE A 616 25.13 20.18 -19.07
CA ILE A 616 24.04 20.74 -19.88
C ILE A 616 24.58 21.88 -20.74
N HIS A 617 24.36 21.81 -22.06
CA HIS A 617 24.82 22.81 -23.03
C HIS A 617 23.74 23.16 -24.05
N ILE A 618 23.79 24.39 -24.58
CA ILE A 618 23.01 24.83 -25.74
C ILE A 618 23.89 24.69 -26.99
N MET A 619 23.42 23.92 -27.97
CA MET A 619 24.08 23.71 -29.25
C MET A 619 23.35 24.46 -30.37
N LYS A 620 24.12 25.12 -31.24
CA LYS A 620 23.60 25.73 -32.48
C LYS A 620 23.71 24.74 -33.64
N PRO A 621 22.90 24.84 -34.69
CA PRO A 621 23.05 24.00 -35.88
C PRO A 621 24.47 24.05 -36.43
N GLY A 622 25.02 22.90 -36.79
CA GLY A 622 26.39 22.76 -37.30
C GLY A 622 27.50 22.81 -36.23
N THR A 623 27.15 22.91 -34.94
CA THR A 623 28.14 22.86 -33.84
C THR A 623 28.47 21.44 -33.38
N ARG A 624 29.64 21.30 -32.77
CA ARG A 624 30.13 20.07 -32.12
C ARG A 624 30.63 20.40 -30.72
N LEU A 625 30.40 19.50 -29.76
CA LEU A 625 30.89 19.58 -28.38
C LEU A 625 31.56 18.26 -28.00
N SER A 626 32.64 18.33 -27.24
CA SER A 626 33.51 17.21 -26.89
C SER A 626 33.01 16.42 -25.67
N VAL A 627 33.28 15.12 -25.66
CA VAL A 627 32.90 14.17 -24.60
C VAL A 627 34.12 13.38 -24.18
N GLY A 628 34.45 13.37 -22.89
CA GLY A 628 35.61 12.65 -22.38
C GLY A 628 35.86 12.83 -20.87
N GLY A 629 36.99 12.32 -20.38
CA GLY A 629 37.44 12.50 -19.00
C GLY A 629 38.36 13.71 -18.78
N GLY A 630 38.60 14.51 -19.82
CA GLY A 630 39.52 15.65 -19.78
C GLY A 630 38.89 16.92 -19.20
N LYS A 631 39.71 17.77 -18.57
CA LYS A 631 39.31 19.13 -18.17
C LYS A 631 38.93 20.02 -19.37
N SER A 632 39.38 19.64 -20.56
CA SER A 632 39.08 20.25 -21.86
C SER A 632 37.81 19.72 -22.52
N ASP A 633 37.16 18.67 -22.00
CA ASP A 633 35.91 18.16 -22.58
C ASP A 633 34.70 18.99 -22.13
N ASP A 634 33.81 19.29 -23.07
CA ASP A 634 32.59 20.06 -22.80
C ASP A 634 31.63 19.26 -21.90
N PHE A 635 31.45 17.97 -22.21
CA PHE A 635 30.73 16.97 -21.45
C PHE A 635 31.70 16.02 -20.72
N LEU A 636 31.60 15.92 -19.40
CA LEU A 636 32.60 15.23 -18.56
C LEU A 636 32.15 13.85 -18.07
N ILE A 637 32.94 12.82 -18.37
CA ILE A 637 32.82 11.46 -17.83
C ILE A 637 33.99 11.23 -16.85
N PHE A 638 33.71 11.31 -15.55
CA PHE A 638 34.71 11.28 -14.47
C PHE A 638 34.49 10.20 -13.40
N LEU A 639 33.47 9.35 -13.54
CA LEU A 639 33.17 8.26 -12.59
C LEU A 639 34.38 7.35 -12.33
N VAL A 640 35.16 7.10 -13.39
CA VAL A 640 36.50 6.49 -13.39
C VAL A 640 37.40 7.30 -14.36
N PRO A 641 38.73 7.16 -14.32
CA PRO A 641 39.61 7.84 -15.27
C PRO A 641 39.35 7.41 -16.72
N PHE A 642 39.17 8.41 -17.59
CA PHE A 642 39.11 8.28 -19.05
C PHE A 642 40.02 9.36 -19.68
N PRO A 643 40.55 9.14 -20.89
CA PRO A 643 41.26 10.19 -21.62
C PRO A 643 40.31 11.32 -22.06
N ALA A 644 40.90 12.45 -22.43
CA ALA A 644 40.15 13.53 -23.08
C ALA A 644 39.67 13.11 -24.49
N HIS A 645 38.56 13.70 -24.96
CA HIS A 645 38.07 13.59 -26.34
C HIS A 645 37.87 12.12 -26.79
N LEU A 646 37.02 11.39 -26.06
CA LEU A 646 36.55 10.05 -26.42
C LEU A 646 35.61 10.10 -27.63
N ALA A 647 34.74 11.10 -27.67
CA ALA A 647 33.75 11.33 -28.72
C ALA A 647 33.43 12.84 -28.85
N GLN A 648 32.62 13.20 -29.84
CA GLN A 648 32.00 14.53 -29.94
C GLN A 648 30.51 14.39 -30.27
N VAL A 649 29.65 15.12 -29.55
CA VAL A 649 28.27 15.35 -29.96
C VAL A 649 28.29 16.34 -31.14
N ARG A 650 27.49 16.08 -32.16
CA ARG A 650 27.23 16.93 -33.31
C ARG A 650 25.74 17.26 -33.35
N TYR A 651 25.36 18.50 -33.66
CA TYR A 651 23.95 18.89 -33.74
C TYR A 651 23.64 19.52 -35.10
N ASP A 652 22.67 18.97 -35.83
CA ASP A 652 22.29 19.42 -37.18
C ASP A 652 21.14 20.47 -37.20
N GLY A 653 20.67 20.87 -36.01
CA GLY A 653 19.51 21.76 -35.85
C GLY A 653 18.19 21.03 -35.57
N GLN A 654 18.17 19.69 -35.67
CA GLN A 654 17.04 18.83 -35.36
C GLN A 654 17.49 17.66 -34.46
N ASP A 655 18.44 16.86 -34.91
CA ASP A 655 18.97 15.67 -34.25
C ASP A 655 20.37 15.91 -33.67
N TYR A 656 20.70 15.15 -32.62
CA TYR A 656 22.06 15.05 -32.07
C TYR A 656 22.69 13.71 -32.47
N HIS A 657 23.96 13.73 -32.87
CA HIS A 657 24.70 12.53 -33.29
C HIS A 657 26.01 12.41 -32.52
N LEU A 658 26.28 11.26 -31.92
CA LEU A 658 27.53 11.02 -31.20
C LEU A 658 28.56 10.42 -32.17
N ALA A 659 29.60 11.18 -32.49
CA ALA A 659 30.71 10.74 -33.34
C ALA A 659 31.89 10.29 -32.47
N ILE A 660 32.25 9.01 -32.58
CA ILE A 660 33.24 8.34 -31.75
C ILE A 660 34.63 8.64 -32.28
N LEU A 661 35.47 9.29 -31.47
CA LEU A 661 36.83 9.68 -31.82
C LEU A 661 37.87 8.64 -31.39
N LYS A 662 37.53 7.80 -30.41
CA LYS A 662 38.39 6.75 -29.84
C LYS A 662 37.65 5.41 -29.70
N PRO A 663 37.41 4.68 -30.81
CA PRO A 663 36.63 3.44 -30.84
C PRO A 663 37.14 2.35 -29.89
N GLU A 664 38.42 2.37 -29.51
CA GLU A 664 39.04 1.44 -28.57
C GLU A 664 38.45 1.50 -27.13
N TYR A 665 37.66 2.54 -26.82
CA TYR A 665 36.88 2.66 -25.58
C TYR A 665 35.38 2.34 -25.77
N PHE A 666 34.91 2.08 -26.99
CA PHE A 666 33.49 1.81 -27.33
C PHE A 666 33.30 0.41 -27.94
N PRO A 667 33.64 -0.68 -27.23
CA PRO A 667 33.71 -2.04 -27.80
C PRO A 667 32.36 -2.67 -28.19
N TYR A 668 31.24 -2.00 -27.89
CA TYR A 668 29.88 -2.49 -28.17
C TYR A 668 29.18 -1.77 -29.33
N GLU A 669 29.72 -0.65 -29.78
CA GLU A 669 29.14 0.10 -30.89
C GLU A 669 29.46 -0.58 -32.23
N THR A 670 28.57 -0.45 -33.21
CA THR A 670 28.71 -1.04 -34.56
C THR A 670 28.97 -0.01 -35.66
N SER A 671 29.00 1.27 -35.30
CA SER A 671 29.21 2.42 -36.17
C SER A 671 30.12 3.44 -35.48
N ASN A 672 30.88 4.24 -36.23
CA ASN A 672 31.62 5.38 -35.65
C ASN A 672 30.75 6.60 -35.40
N VAL A 673 29.50 6.61 -35.86
CA VAL A 673 28.49 7.63 -35.54
C VAL A 673 27.21 6.96 -35.05
N VAL A 674 26.81 7.26 -33.82
CA VAL A 674 25.50 6.89 -33.26
C VAL A 674 24.52 7.99 -33.63
N ASN A 675 23.75 7.77 -34.70
CA ASN A 675 22.77 8.73 -35.21
C ASN A 675 21.55 8.87 -34.30
N ASN A 676 21.07 10.09 -34.09
CA ASN A 676 20.06 10.44 -33.07
C ASN A 676 20.38 9.75 -31.72
N CYS A 677 21.39 10.26 -31.02
CA CYS A 677 21.92 9.71 -29.77
C CYS A 677 21.12 10.12 -28.52
N VAL A 678 20.03 10.87 -28.65
CA VAL A 678 19.14 11.21 -27.54
C VAL A 678 18.35 9.97 -27.12
N GLY A 679 18.28 9.70 -25.82
CA GLY A 679 17.60 8.53 -25.25
C GLY A 679 18.33 7.20 -25.46
N LYS A 680 19.43 7.16 -26.23
CA LYS A 680 20.23 5.94 -26.46
C LYS A 680 21.30 5.80 -25.39
N THR A 681 21.37 4.62 -24.76
CA THR A 681 22.44 4.30 -23.80
C THR A 681 23.67 3.82 -24.56
N VAL A 682 24.76 4.55 -24.42
CA VAL A 682 26.09 4.26 -24.97
C VAL A 682 26.97 3.74 -23.83
N THR A 683 27.79 2.72 -24.11
CA THR A 683 28.68 2.09 -23.12
C THR A 683 30.14 2.38 -23.46
N VAL A 684 30.86 3.00 -22.53
CA VAL A 684 32.30 3.28 -22.67
C VAL A 684 33.10 2.52 -21.62
N VAL A 685 34.22 1.91 -22.02
CA VAL A 685 35.01 0.97 -21.21
C VAL A 685 36.41 1.54 -20.98
N SER A 686 36.76 1.77 -19.72
CA SER A 686 38.01 2.44 -19.33
C SER A 686 39.27 1.59 -19.54
N ASP A 687 40.45 2.20 -19.39
CA ASP A 687 41.75 1.51 -19.43
C ASP A 687 41.81 0.29 -18.50
N LYS A 688 41.12 0.36 -17.36
CA LYS A 688 41.04 -0.69 -16.32
C LYS A 688 39.88 -1.68 -16.50
N GLY A 689 39.11 -1.58 -17.59
CA GLY A 689 37.97 -2.46 -17.85
C GLY A 689 36.66 -2.05 -17.19
N TYR A 690 36.60 -0.97 -16.41
CA TYR A 690 35.31 -0.49 -15.88
C TYR A 690 34.38 -0.01 -16.99
N HIS A 691 33.17 -0.56 -17.02
CA HIS A 691 32.09 -0.17 -17.90
C HIS A 691 31.33 1.02 -17.31
N VAL A 692 31.16 2.08 -18.10
CA VAL A 692 30.40 3.27 -17.73
C VAL A 692 29.35 3.54 -18.79
N TYR A 693 28.10 3.65 -18.35
CA TYR A 693 26.93 3.88 -19.19
C TYR A 693 26.59 5.37 -19.19
N PHE A 694 26.30 5.93 -20.37
CA PHE A 694 25.81 7.30 -20.49
C PHE A 694 24.79 7.45 -21.63
N THR A 695 24.02 8.53 -21.58
CA THR A 695 23.04 8.88 -22.62
C THR A 695 22.91 10.39 -22.74
N PHE A 696 22.47 10.88 -23.91
CA PHE A 696 22.06 12.28 -24.07
C PHE A 696 20.56 12.41 -23.90
N ARG A 697 20.14 13.55 -23.33
CA ARG A 697 18.73 13.90 -23.14
C ARG A 697 18.45 15.23 -23.81
N GLY A 698 17.28 15.39 -24.41
CA GLY A 698 16.75 16.72 -24.68
C GLY A 698 16.53 17.42 -23.35
N TYR A 699 17.05 18.64 -23.20
CA TYR A 699 16.86 19.44 -22.00
C TYR A 699 15.99 20.65 -22.36
N GLU A 700 14.83 20.75 -21.74
CA GLU A 700 13.99 21.94 -21.76
C GLU A 700 14.31 22.76 -20.50
N ASP A 701 14.52 24.08 -20.64
CA ASP A 701 14.77 24.94 -19.48
C ASP A 701 13.51 24.95 -18.59
N PRO A 702 13.60 24.54 -17.30
CA PRO A 702 12.45 24.50 -16.41
C PRO A 702 11.74 25.85 -16.26
N ALA A 703 12.45 26.98 -16.41
CA ALA A 703 11.82 28.30 -16.39
C ALA A 703 11.05 28.61 -17.68
N VAL A 704 11.48 28.07 -18.82
CA VAL A 704 10.74 28.18 -20.10
C VAL A 704 9.52 27.26 -20.09
N LYS A 705 9.68 26.00 -19.64
CA LYS A 705 8.55 25.06 -19.47
C LYS A 705 7.51 25.63 -18.51
N LEU A 706 7.95 26.17 -17.36
CA LEU A 706 7.07 26.83 -16.38
C LEU A 706 6.38 28.06 -16.97
N ASN A 707 7.09 28.96 -17.65
CA ASN A 707 6.47 30.14 -18.28
C ASN A 707 5.45 29.75 -19.36
N SER A 708 5.74 28.73 -20.18
CA SER A 708 4.78 28.21 -21.17
C SER A 708 3.53 27.60 -20.52
N LEU A 709 3.69 26.96 -19.36
CA LEU A 709 2.56 26.38 -18.61
C LEU A 709 1.74 27.48 -17.93
N LEU A 710 2.38 28.43 -17.23
CA LEU A 710 1.71 29.56 -16.58
C LEU A 710 0.95 30.43 -17.60
N THR A 711 1.54 30.75 -18.75
CA THR A 711 0.86 31.53 -19.82
C THR A 711 -0.21 30.76 -20.58
N SER A 712 -0.33 29.44 -20.38
CA SER A 712 -1.45 28.65 -20.91
C SER A 712 -2.70 28.66 -20.02
N ILE A 713 -2.55 29.07 -18.75
CA ILE A 713 -3.66 29.23 -17.81
C ILE A 713 -4.36 30.56 -18.11
N LYS A 714 -5.67 30.52 -18.35
CA LYS A 714 -6.51 31.72 -18.45
C LYS A 714 -7.08 32.07 -17.09
N TYR A 715 -7.01 33.34 -16.73
CA TYR A 715 -7.73 33.91 -15.61
C TYR A 715 -9.04 34.56 -16.11
N GLU A 716 -10.15 34.26 -15.44
CA GLU A 716 -11.39 35.04 -15.44
C GLU A 716 -11.78 35.37 -13.99
#